data_AF-A0A931N233-F1
#
_entry.id   AF-A0A931N233-F1
#
_cell.length_a   1.000
_cell.length_b   1.000
_cell.length_c   1.000
_cell.angle_alpha   90.00
_cell.angle_beta   90.00
_cell.angle_gamma   90.00
#
_symmetry.space_group_name_H-M   'P 1'
#
loop_
_entity.id
_entity.type
_entity.pdbx_description
1 polymer ?
#
loop_
_entity_poly.entity_id
_entity_poly.type
_entity_poly.pdbx_seq_one_letter_code
_entity_poly.pdbx_strand_id
1 'polypeptide(L)'
;MVDPTRDLEADLGVDSIKRVQVIGALQERFPQLPDLGPEQLGTLRTLDQIVDLLGDSAAQAPAAQVSAGQVSAGQVPATQTSAGESSSAPVSAGGGGSSDEELRKALQEVVAEKTGYPVEMVDPTRDLEADLGVDSIKRVQVIGALQERFPHLPSLGPEQLGTLRTLDQIVAEFAAATGGDVHPKAEAAASTPRHLVESVELAPVDAAVETYRAGASVLLVDLAGESESDRAALESACTRRGWRVRTVRTVTEADGDDIDLCVVVVGGAADRAEAQRRLTEVILTAGRSIPRLLGAAGRAGFVTVTRLDGELGYRGGADPVSALLGGAGGAVKTLSAEQPSLFCRAVDIDPSVTGDRFAALLLDELTDSARDTIEVGIDATGARRTLAPSRHADARTVIEVRPLDAQPESVLTAEDVLVVTGGARGVTALCVLALARRSPARFVLFGRSEPKPEPRWALGVADSDLKQAALRALAGTGVTPRDIERECASIRGVREIRATLDELGDRAQYFAVDATDEAAVRAALEPVRESITGVVHGAGVLADSMITAKTEESIARVLEPKIGGLIAVLAALGDLRHLILFTSVAGLFGNAGQADYAAANEALCRFAVSYRAAAPDCHVTAIDWGAWDGGMVTPELREYFNARQIPLLPPESGAAAFTEQFTAERATDTVVLVGAATALSGPDTGAPPAVRARRTIGSLTEHPAIAAHKVGTHIVLPATFGLGAMINLAERRAPGRSVIGVREFEVLKGIVFDHPIAELDIELVPGDEHGALVRAAVYAEGAVRFRAELVLGDSVAAGQPSGQDVGLLSAPTGDPTDAVVIYRDGVQFHAPALQGMRTIRAASDTAIVLECVLPPATVANGAYAGRLHDPVQADLILQGPPVLGHRLLGAACLPLGVGRIDYQGPLPAGEPFLLIVDNPRAGRVDARIDATATLLDGTVLQRFSDVTVVTTPDLTEKFRTSVRQWMS
;
A
#
# COMPACT_ATOMS: atom_id res chain seq x y z
N MET A 1 -43.70 10.43 -21.67
CA MET A 1 -43.79 9.70 -22.96
C MET A 1 -42.59 10.14 -23.77
N VAL A 2 -41.65 9.24 -24.04
CA VAL A 2 -40.45 9.53 -24.83
C VAL A 2 -40.81 9.38 -26.32
N ASP A 3 -40.44 10.35 -27.13
CA ASP A 3 -40.62 10.32 -28.59
C ASP A 3 -39.56 9.40 -29.21
N PRO A 4 -39.95 8.27 -29.85
CA PRO A 4 -39.02 7.23 -30.28
C PRO A 4 -38.18 7.60 -31.50
N THR A 5 -38.49 8.73 -32.15
CA THR A 5 -37.78 9.25 -33.34
C THR A 5 -36.61 10.16 -32.99
N ARG A 6 -36.45 10.55 -31.72
CA ARG A 6 -35.38 11.45 -31.25
C ARG A 6 -34.03 10.75 -31.15
N ASP A 7 -32.96 11.52 -31.32
CA ASP A 7 -31.59 11.01 -31.22
C ASP A 7 -31.27 10.65 -29.77
N LEU A 8 -30.82 9.41 -29.56
CA LEU A 8 -30.55 8.85 -28.24
C LEU A 8 -29.47 9.64 -27.49
N GLU A 9 -28.43 10.14 -28.17
CA GLU A 9 -27.34 10.85 -27.54
C GLU A 9 -27.61 12.35 -27.44
N ALA A 10 -28.00 12.96 -28.56
CA ALA A 10 -28.10 14.41 -28.67
C ALA A 10 -29.36 14.97 -28.01
N ASP A 11 -30.49 14.25 -28.07
CA ASP A 11 -31.78 14.74 -27.59
C ASP A 11 -32.21 14.11 -26.26
N LEU A 12 -31.73 12.89 -25.97
CA LEU A 12 -32.14 12.09 -24.81
C LEU A 12 -31.00 11.80 -23.81
N GLY A 13 -29.74 12.15 -24.12
CA GLY A 13 -28.60 11.98 -23.22
C GLY A 13 -28.27 10.52 -22.86
N VAL A 14 -28.66 9.59 -23.72
CA VAL A 14 -28.43 8.14 -23.63
C VAL A 14 -27.13 7.79 -24.35
N ASP A 15 -26.04 7.76 -23.58
CA ASP A 15 -24.71 7.33 -24.03
C ASP A 15 -24.65 5.82 -24.35
N SER A 16 -23.51 5.38 -24.86
CA SER A 16 -23.28 3.99 -25.28
C SER A 16 -23.44 2.96 -24.16
N ILE A 17 -23.18 3.33 -22.89
CA ILE A 17 -23.32 2.44 -21.73
C ILE A 17 -24.80 2.28 -21.38
N LYS A 18 -25.55 3.38 -21.36
CA LYS A 18 -26.99 3.34 -21.09
C LYS A 18 -27.77 2.62 -22.19
N ARG A 19 -27.31 2.67 -23.45
CA ARG A 19 -27.92 1.86 -24.55
C ARG A 19 -27.77 0.36 -24.31
N VAL A 20 -26.60 -0.09 -23.86
CA VAL A 20 -26.36 -1.50 -23.50
C VAL A 20 -27.30 -1.92 -22.36
N GLN A 21 -27.48 -1.06 -21.35
CA GLN A 21 -28.40 -1.33 -20.24
C GLN A 21 -29.87 -1.41 -20.68
N VAL A 22 -30.31 -0.53 -21.59
CA VAL A 22 -31.68 -0.57 -22.14
C VAL A 22 -31.94 -1.84 -22.95
N ILE A 23 -30.97 -2.29 -23.78
CA ILE A 23 -31.10 -3.55 -24.53
C ILE A 23 -31.04 -4.77 -23.60
N GLY A 24 -30.15 -4.76 -22.59
CA GLY A 24 -30.11 -5.81 -21.57
C GLY A 24 -31.43 -5.96 -20.82
N ALA A 25 -32.03 -4.84 -20.41
CA ALA A 25 -33.36 -4.83 -19.78
C ALA A 25 -34.48 -5.30 -20.73
N LEU A 26 -34.38 -5.02 -22.04
CA LEU A 26 -35.31 -5.53 -23.05
C LEU A 26 -35.13 -7.04 -23.28
N GLN A 27 -33.91 -7.56 -23.28
CA GLN A 27 -33.62 -8.99 -23.41
C GLN A 27 -34.04 -9.78 -22.17
N GLU A 28 -33.87 -9.24 -20.96
CA GLU A 28 -34.40 -9.83 -19.73
C GLU A 28 -35.93 -9.94 -19.77
N ARG A 29 -36.59 -8.95 -20.39
CA ARG A 29 -38.06 -8.91 -20.49
C ARG A 29 -38.60 -9.68 -21.70
N PHE A 30 -37.80 -9.85 -22.75
CA PHE A 30 -38.13 -10.58 -23.98
C PHE A 30 -36.94 -11.48 -24.37
N PRO A 31 -36.77 -12.66 -23.72
CA PRO A 31 -35.59 -13.52 -23.87
C PRO A 31 -35.34 -14.07 -25.28
N GLN A 32 -36.31 -13.95 -26.18
CA GLN A 32 -36.25 -14.35 -27.59
C GLN A 32 -35.56 -13.32 -28.50
N LEU A 33 -35.14 -12.16 -27.98
CA LEU A 33 -34.40 -11.15 -28.73
C LEU A 33 -32.93 -11.58 -28.96
N PRO A 34 -32.33 -11.29 -30.12
CA PRO A 34 -30.93 -11.66 -30.38
C PRO A 34 -29.96 -10.85 -29.53
N ASP A 35 -28.76 -11.40 -29.35
CA ASP A 35 -27.63 -10.67 -28.78
C ASP A 35 -26.98 -9.77 -29.84
N LEU A 36 -26.87 -8.47 -29.55
CA LEU A 36 -26.35 -7.45 -30.48
C LEU A 36 -24.96 -7.00 -30.04
N GLY A 37 -24.00 -7.05 -30.96
CA GLY A 37 -22.62 -6.66 -30.67
C GLY A 37 -22.42 -5.14 -30.50
N PRO A 38 -21.35 -4.70 -29.81
CA PRO A 38 -21.07 -3.27 -29.54
C PRO A 38 -20.97 -2.40 -30.81
N GLU A 39 -20.50 -2.96 -31.93
CA GLU A 39 -20.38 -2.24 -33.20
C GLU A 39 -21.75 -1.93 -33.84
N GLN A 40 -22.73 -2.83 -33.68
CA GLN A 40 -24.10 -2.63 -34.19
C GLN A 40 -24.85 -1.59 -33.35
N LEU A 41 -24.67 -1.63 -32.03
CA LEU A 41 -25.20 -0.66 -31.06
C LEU A 41 -24.74 0.78 -31.32
N GLY A 42 -23.51 0.98 -31.81
CA GLY A 42 -22.98 2.31 -32.13
C GLY A 42 -23.63 2.96 -33.36
N THR A 43 -24.27 2.17 -34.23
CA THR A 43 -24.91 2.67 -35.46
C THR A 43 -26.37 3.09 -35.30
N LEU A 44 -27.00 2.68 -34.20
CA LEU A 44 -28.42 2.93 -33.92
C LEU A 44 -28.55 4.25 -33.12
N ARG A 45 -29.25 5.21 -33.70
CA ARG A 45 -29.39 6.56 -33.16
C ARG A 45 -30.77 6.85 -32.57
N THR A 46 -31.80 6.06 -32.88
CA THR A 46 -33.16 6.26 -32.37
C THR A 46 -33.75 4.98 -31.79
N LEU A 47 -34.79 5.09 -30.96
CA LEU A 47 -35.48 3.92 -30.40
C LEU A 47 -36.19 3.10 -31.49
N ASP A 48 -36.72 3.76 -32.52
CA ASP A 48 -37.34 3.07 -33.67
C ASP A 48 -36.34 2.17 -34.41
N GLN A 49 -35.10 2.63 -34.60
CA GLN A 49 -34.05 1.83 -35.25
C GLN A 49 -33.69 0.57 -34.44
N ILE A 50 -33.75 0.65 -33.11
CA ILE A 50 -33.55 -0.51 -32.23
C ILE A 50 -34.71 -1.50 -32.39
N VAL A 51 -35.95 -1.03 -32.45
CA VAL A 51 -37.14 -1.88 -32.61
C VAL A 51 -37.16 -2.56 -33.98
N ASP A 52 -36.84 -1.85 -35.06
CA ASP A 52 -36.81 -2.39 -36.42
C ASP A 52 -35.76 -3.52 -36.55
N LEU A 53 -34.56 -3.31 -36.01
CA LEU A 53 -33.48 -4.32 -36.04
C LEU A 53 -33.84 -5.59 -35.27
N LEU A 54 -34.48 -5.43 -34.11
CA LEU A 54 -34.94 -6.53 -33.27
C LEU A 54 -36.14 -7.27 -33.89
N GLY A 55 -36.99 -6.56 -34.65
CA GLY A 55 -38.11 -7.13 -35.41
C GLY A 55 -37.68 -8.01 -36.58
N ASP A 56 -36.67 -7.60 -37.34
CA ASP A 56 -36.15 -8.37 -38.49
C ASP A 56 -35.40 -9.64 -38.06
N SER A 57 -34.72 -9.60 -36.92
CA SER A 57 -33.97 -10.76 -36.42
C SER A 57 -34.84 -11.88 -35.81
N ALA A 58 -36.06 -11.57 -35.37
CA ALA A 58 -37.00 -12.56 -34.84
C ALA A 58 -37.62 -13.46 -35.94
N ALA A 59 -37.51 -13.08 -37.23
CA ALA A 59 -38.08 -13.82 -38.35
C ALA A 59 -37.21 -14.98 -38.88
N GLN A 60 -36.00 -15.21 -38.34
CA GLN A 60 -35.00 -16.12 -38.95
C GLN A 60 -34.49 -17.30 -38.09
N ALA A 61 -35.09 -17.66 -36.95
CA ALA A 61 -34.62 -18.80 -36.15
C ALA A 61 -35.19 -20.18 -36.62
N PRO A 62 -34.36 -21.22 -36.92
CA PRO A 62 -34.81 -22.58 -37.22
C PRO A 62 -34.89 -23.50 -35.99
N ALA A 63 -35.82 -24.46 -36.02
CA ALA A 63 -36.16 -25.39 -34.93
C ALA A 63 -35.27 -26.65 -34.85
N ALA A 64 -34.91 -27.12 -33.64
CA ALA A 64 -34.48 -28.51 -33.40
C ALA A 64 -34.65 -28.99 -31.93
N GLN A 65 -35.71 -29.80 -31.75
CA GLN A 65 -35.93 -31.01 -30.92
C GLN A 65 -35.23 -31.27 -29.57
N VAL A 66 -36.06 -31.61 -28.57
CA VAL A 66 -35.69 -32.30 -27.31
C VAL A 66 -36.42 -33.65 -27.23
N SER A 67 -35.71 -34.70 -26.85
CA SER A 67 -36.24 -36.05 -26.55
C SER A 67 -36.22 -36.31 -25.04
N ALA A 68 -37.22 -37.06 -24.55
CA ALA A 68 -37.53 -37.31 -23.15
C ALA A 68 -36.98 -38.65 -22.61
N GLY A 69 -36.83 -38.78 -21.28
CA GLY A 69 -36.70 -40.07 -20.60
C GLY A 69 -36.40 -40.00 -19.08
N GLN A 70 -37.36 -40.42 -18.25
CA GLN A 70 -37.41 -40.41 -16.77
C GLN A 70 -36.66 -41.56 -16.06
N VAL A 71 -36.38 -41.42 -14.74
CA VAL A 71 -36.66 -42.31 -13.55
C VAL A 71 -35.75 -41.91 -12.36
N SER A 72 -35.98 -42.07 -11.05
CA SER A 72 -37.08 -42.44 -10.12
C SER A 72 -36.54 -42.24 -8.67
N ALA A 73 -37.43 -42.07 -7.68
CA ALA A 73 -37.14 -41.84 -6.26
C ALA A 73 -36.92 -43.13 -5.42
N GLY A 74 -36.29 -43.00 -4.22
CA GLY A 74 -36.11 -44.08 -3.23
C GLY A 74 -35.62 -43.65 -1.81
N GLN A 75 -36.56 -43.14 -1.01
CA GLN A 75 -36.86 -43.31 0.44
C GLN A 75 -35.93 -43.89 1.57
N VAL A 76 -35.93 -43.15 2.72
CA VAL A 76 -35.90 -43.45 4.23
C VAL A 76 -34.69 -44.14 4.93
N PRO A 77 -34.48 -44.09 6.29
CA PRO A 77 -35.39 -43.71 7.42
C PRO A 77 -34.87 -42.93 8.67
N ALA A 78 -35.85 -42.43 9.46
CA ALA A 78 -35.81 -41.98 10.87
C ALA A 78 -35.88 -43.19 11.85
N THR A 79 -35.56 -43.13 13.16
CA THR A 79 -36.36 -42.53 14.26
C THR A 79 -35.70 -42.77 15.64
N GLN A 80 -36.00 -41.91 16.65
CA GLN A 80 -36.12 -42.07 18.14
C GLN A 80 -35.42 -40.91 18.88
N THR A 81 -36.02 -40.14 19.81
CA THR A 81 -36.65 -40.55 21.08
C THR A 81 -37.58 -39.43 21.66
N SER A 82 -38.45 -39.83 22.58
CA SER A 82 -39.65 -39.23 23.19
C SER A 82 -39.50 -38.10 24.24
N ALA A 83 -40.61 -37.42 24.50
CA ALA A 83 -40.87 -36.42 25.56
C ALA A 83 -41.58 -37.00 26.81
N GLY A 84 -41.55 -36.24 27.92
CA GLY A 84 -42.44 -36.30 29.10
C GLY A 84 -42.08 -35.17 30.09
N GLU A 85 -42.79 -34.03 30.11
CA GLU A 85 -44.01 -33.66 30.87
C GLU A 85 -43.79 -33.17 32.32
N SER A 86 -44.13 -31.89 32.58
CA SER A 86 -44.94 -31.49 33.75
C SER A 86 -45.66 -30.13 33.54
N SER A 87 -46.96 -30.19 33.80
CA SER A 87 -48.10 -29.25 33.73
C SER A 87 -48.01 -27.92 34.52
N SER A 88 -48.51 -26.79 33.98
CA SER A 88 -49.89 -26.30 34.22
C SER A 88 -50.21 -24.85 33.72
N ALA A 89 -51.39 -24.74 33.07
CA ALA A 89 -52.29 -23.58 32.89
C ALA A 89 -51.96 -22.44 31.88
N PRO A 90 -52.99 -21.78 31.28
CA PRO A 90 -52.96 -21.45 29.85
C PRO A 90 -53.05 -19.94 29.49
N VAL A 91 -52.59 -19.65 28.27
CA VAL A 91 -52.80 -18.49 27.37
C VAL A 91 -52.69 -17.05 27.90
N SER A 92 -51.67 -16.35 27.38
CA SER A 92 -51.89 -15.19 26.51
C SER A 92 -50.77 -15.09 25.46
N ALA A 93 -51.17 -15.09 24.19
CA ALA A 93 -50.31 -14.73 23.08
C ALA A 93 -50.19 -13.20 23.02
N GLY A 94 -48.99 -12.69 22.78
CA GLY A 94 -48.76 -11.29 22.44
C GLY A 94 -47.30 -10.87 22.62
N GLY A 95 -46.64 -10.49 21.52
CA GLY A 95 -45.39 -9.71 21.58
C GLY A 95 -44.24 -10.17 20.68
N GLY A 96 -44.47 -10.36 19.38
CA GLY A 96 -43.40 -10.45 18.38
C GLY A 96 -43.60 -9.50 17.19
N GLY A 97 -44.58 -8.59 17.26
CA GLY A 97 -44.97 -7.72 16.13
C GLY A 97 -44.56 -6.26 16.24
N SER A 98 -43.95 -5.81 17.35
CA SER A 98 -43.68 -4.37 17.56
C SER A 98 -42.32 -3.92 17.01
N SER A 99 -41.27 -4.75 17.03
CA SER A 99 -39.92 -4.37 16.56
C SER A 99 -39.86 -4.13 15.05
N ASP A 100 -40.44 -5.04 14.25
CA ASP A 100 -40.31 -5.01 12.79
C ASP A 100 -41.22 -3.95 12.17
N GLU A 101 -42.36 -3.67 12.82
CA GLU A 101 -43.30 -2.63 12.41
C GLU A 101 -42.78 -1.23 12.77
N GLU A 102 -42.10 -1.09 13.91
CA GLU A 102 -41.35 0.11 14.30
C GLU A 102 -40.17 0.37 13.36
N LEU A 103 -39.39 -0.67 13.04
CA LEU A 103 -38.24 -0.58 12.13
C LEU A 103 -38.68 -0.20 10.71
N ARG A 104 -39.75 -0.83 10.21
CA ARG A 104 -40.35 -0.53 8.91
C ARG A 104 -40.82 0.93 8.83
N LYS A 105 -41.50 1.42 9.86
CA LYS A 105 -41.99 2.81 9.91
C LYS A 105 -40.83 3.81 9.95
N ALA A 106 -39.81 3.55 10.77
CA ALA A 106 -38.64 4.41 10.83
C ALA A 106 -37.87 4.46 9.50
N LEU A 107 -37.75 3.31 8.83
CA LEU A 107 -37.11 3.22 7.53
C LEU A 107 -37.89 4.00 6.47
N GLN A 108 -39.24 3.96 6.48
CA GLN A 108 -40.08 4.79 5.61
C GLN A 108 -39.89 6.29 5.86
N GLU A 109 -39.80 6.72 7.11
CA GLU A 109 -39.57 8.12 7.49
C GLU A 109 -38.20 8.63 7.02
N VAL A 110 -37.16 7.81 7.18
CA VAL A 110 -35.79 8.14 6.73
C VAL A 110 -35.71 8.21 5.20
N VAL A 111 -36.36 7.29 4.49
CA VAL A 111 -36.44 7.34 3.02
C VAL A 111 -37.16 8.60 2.56
N ALA A 112 -38.28 8.95 3.19
CA ALA A 112 -39.02 10.19 2.91
C ALA A 112 -38.15 11.44 3.14
N GLU A 113 -37.35 11.46 4.21
CA GLU A 113 -36.42 12.55 4.52
C GLU A 113 -35.32 12.70 3.46
N LYS A 114 -34.71 11.58 3.03
CA LYS A 114 -33.59 11.59 2.07
C LYS A 114 -34.04 11.76 0.61
N THR A 115 -35.26 11.37 0.27
CA THR A 115 -35.80 11.47 -1.10
C THR A 115 -36.69 12.70 -1.32
N GLY A 116 -37.23 13.29 -0.24
CA GLY A 116 -38.18 14.40 -0.30
C GLY A 116 -39.63 14.00 -0.61
N TYR A 117 -39.96 12.70 -0.66
CA TYR A 117 -41.33 12.22 -0.82
C TYR A 117 -42.12 12.32 0.50
N PRO A 118 -43.45 12.58 0.47
CA PRO A 118 -44.30 12.41 1.65
C PRO A 118 -44.25 10.95 2.14
N VAL A 119 -44.17 10.73 3.46
CA VAL A 119 -44.07 9.38 4.07
C VAL A 119 -45.18 8.44 3.59
N GLU A 120 -46.38 8.96 3.36
CA GLU A 120 -47.54 8.18 2.88
C GLU A 120 -47.42 7.66 1.43
N MET A 121 -46.43 8.13 0.67
CA MET A 121 -46.15 7.68 -0.70
C MET A 121 -45.01 6.64 -0.78
N VAL A 122 -44.34 6.34 0.34
CA VAL A 122 -43.22 5.38 0.41
C VAL A 122 -43.76 3.99 0.78
N ASP A 123 -44.04 3.19 -0.24
CA ASP A 123 -44.54 1.81 -0.08
C ASP A 123 -43.38 0.83 0.21
N PRO A 124 -43.41 0.05 1.31
CA PRO A 124 -42.32 -0.85 1.71
C PRO A 124 -41.99 -1.97 0.72
N THR A 125 -42.94 -2.31 -0.15
CA THR A 125 -42.83 -3.41 -1.11
C THR A 125 -42.27 -2.99 -2.47
N ARG A 126 -42.12 -1.69 -2.71
CA ARG A 126 -41.66 -1.14 -3.99
C ARG A 126 -40.14 -1.20 -4.13
N ASP A 127 -39.69 -1.22 -5.39
CA ASP A 127 -38.28 -1.27 -5.71
C ASP A 127 -37.62 0.08 -5.38
N LEU A 128 -36.55 0.02 -4.59
CA LEU A 128 -35.86 1.20 -4.06
C LEU A 128 -35.29 2.07 -5.17
N GLU A 129 -34.78 1.49 -6.26
CA GLU A 129 -34.14 2.23 -7.34
C GLU A 129 -35.11 2.53 -8.48
N ALA A 130 -35.91 1.54 -8.90
CA ALA A 130 -36.83 1.72 -10.02
C ALA A 130 -38.06 2.58 -9.67
N ASP A 131 -38.57 2.50 -8.43
CA ASP A 131 -39.83 3.17 -8.05
C ASP A 131 -39.62 4.36 -7.10
N LEU A 132 -38.58 4.34 -6.26
CA LEU A 132 -38.32 5.38 -5.23
C LEU A 132 -37.07 6.24 -5.51
N GLY A 133 -36.29 5.94 -6.54
CA GLY A 133 -35.09 6.72 -6.92
C GLY A 133 -33.98 6.74 -5.85
N VAL A 134 -33.95 5.70 -5.01
CA VAL A 134 -32.94 5.41 -3.99
C VAL A 134 -31.86 4.54 -4.63
N ASP A 135 -30.88 5.20 -5.25
CA ASP A 135 -29.67 4.59 -5.80
C ASP A 135 -28.78 3.97 -4.72
N SER A 136 -27.73 3.26 -5.14
CA SER A 136 -26.78 2.59 -4.26
C SER A 136 -26.10 3.52 -3.24
N ILE A 137 -26.03 4.84 -3.50
CA ILE A 137 -25.44 5.84 -2.59
C ILE A 137 -26.48 6.26 -1.53
N LYS A 138 -27.73 6.50 -1.93
CA LYS A 138 -28.81 6.86 -1.00
C LYS A 138 -29.24 5.70 -0.12
N ARG A 139 -29.11 4.45 -0.57
CA ARG A 139 -29.40 3.26 0.26
C ARG A 139 -28.49 3.21 1.49
N VAL A 140 -27.20 3.47 1.33
CA VAL A 140 -26.25 3.54 2.44
C VAL A 140 -26.63 4.64 3.43
N GLN A 141 -27.04 5.82 2.94
CA GLN A 141 -27.50 6.94 3.78
C GLN A 141 -28.78 6.63 4.57
N VAL A 142 -29.73 5.92 3.95
CA VAL A 142 -30.98 5.50 4.60
C VAL A 142 -30.71 4.49 5.71
N ILE A 143 -29.77 3.56 5.50
CA ILE A 143 -29.38 2.55 6.49
C ILE A 143 -28.57 3.18 7.63
N GLY A 144 -27.62 4.06 7.33
CA GLY A 144 -26.84 4.77 8.35
C GLY A 144 -27.72 5.61 9.27
N ALA A 145 -28.67 6.38 8.70
CA ALA A 145 -29.63 7.15 9.48
C ALA A 145 -30.61 6.26 10.29
N LEU A 146 -30.88 5.03 9.84
CA LEU A 146 -31.65 4.05 10.61
C LEU A 146 -30.83 3.49 11.78
N GLN A 147 -29.54 3.18 11.58
CA GLN A 147 -28.63 2.68 12.62
C GLN A 147 -28.34 3.73 13.69
N GLU A 148 -28.30 5.01 13.33
CA GLU A 148 -28.26 6.11 14.31
C GLU A 148 -29.50 6.12 15.22
N ARG A 149 -30.68 5.81 14.68
CA ARG A 149 -31.93 5.71 15.45
C ARG A 149 -32.07 4.40 16.21
N PHE A 150 -31.47 3.32 15.70
CA PHE A 150 -31.49 1.97 16.28
C PHE A 150 -30.06 1.40 16.38
N PRO A 151 -29.27 1.81 17.40
CA PRO A 151 -27.84 1.47 17.50
C PRO A 151 -27.51 0.00 17.72
N HIS A 152 -28.53 -0.84 17.94
CA HIS A 152 -28.44 -2.27 18.18
C HIS A 152 -28.57 -3.11 16.90
N LEU A 153 -28.78 -2.47 15.74
CA LEU A 153 -28.84 -3.15 14.45
C LEU A 153 -27.41 -3.50 13.96
N PRO A 154 -27.21 -4.68 13.35
CA PRO A 154 -25.92 -5.05 12.76
C PRO A 154 -25.53 -4.16 11.57
N SER A 155 -24.26 -4.14 11.20
CA SER A 155 -23.78 -3.44 10.00
C SER A 155 -23.97 -4.33 8.76
N LEU A 156 -24.60 -3.79 7.70
CA LEU A 156 -24.72 -4.47 6.41
C LEU A 156 -23.66 -3.94 5.43
N GLY A 157 -22.95 -4.84 4.76
CA GLY A 157 -21.89 -4.48 3.80
C GLY A 157 -22.44 -4.04 2.42
N PRO A 158 -21.62 -3.38 1.57
CA PRO A 158 -22.06 -2.91 0.24
C PRO A 158 -22.56 -4.03 -0.69
N GLU A 159 -21.97 -5.22 -0.60
CA GLU A 159 -22.36 -6.40 -1.39
C GLU A 159 -23.74 -6.93 -0.99
N GLN A 160 -24.10 -6.85 0.30
CA GLN A 160 -25.42 -7.22 0.80
C GLN A 160 -26.46 -6.15 0.43
N LEU A 161 -26.10 -4.87 0.52
CA LEU A 161 -26.99 -3.75 0.18
C LEU A 161 -27.34 -3.67 -1.31
N GLY A 162 -26.49 -4.18 -2.19
CA GLY A 162 -26.74 -4.27 -3.62
C GLY A 162 -27.82 -5.30 -4.01
N THR A 163 -28.03 -6.34 -3.19
CA THR A 163 -28.99 -7.42 -3.48
C THR A 163 -30.38 -7.15 -2.91
N LEU A 164 -30.50 -6.28 -1.91
CA LEU A 164 -31.76 -5.87 -1.28
C LEU A 164 -32.44 -4.78 -2.12
N ARG A 165 -33.60 -5.10 -2.69
CA ARG A 165 -34.35 -4.25 -3.62
C ARG A 165 -35.55 -3.53 -2.99
N THR A 166 -36.04 -3.96 -1.82
CA THR A 166 -37.21 -3.35 -1.17
C THR A 166 -36.95 -3.05 0.31
N LEU A 167 -37.76 -2.15 0.91
CA LEU A 167 -37.68 -1.83 2.34
C LEU A 167 -38.01 -3.05 3.21
N ASP A 168 -38.94 -3.89 2.77
CA ASP A 168 -39.27 -5.13 3.48
C ASP A 168 -38.12 -6.16 3.46
N GLN A 169 -37.31 -6.20 2.40
CA GLN A 169 -36.12 -7.06 2.36
C GLN A 169 -35.04 -6.57 3.33
N ILE A 170 -34.88 -5.25 3.46
CA ILE A 170 -33.97 -4.64 4.45
C ILE A 170 -34.43 -4.97 5.88
N VAL A 171 -35.73 -4.82 6.17
CA VAL A 171 -36.30 -5.16 7.48
C VAL A 171 -36.14 -6.65 7.79
N ALA A 172 -36.36 -7.52 6.80
CA ALA A 172 -36.19 -8.97 6.96
C ALA A 172 -34.73 -9.37 7.23
N GLU A 173 -33.77 -8.71 6.57
CA GLU A 173 -32.33 -8.97 6.77
C GLU A 173 -31.88 -8.55 8.17
N PHE A 174 -32.35 -7.41 8.67
CA PHE A 174 -32.10 -6.97 10.04
C PHE A 174 -32.75 -7.88 11.09
N ALA A 175 -33.95 -8.40 10.80
CA ALA A 175 -34.62 -9.37 11.68
C ALA A 175 -33.86 -10.71 11.75
N ALA A 176 -33.27 -11.15 10.63
CA ALA A 176 -32.50 -12.39 10.54
C ALA A 176 -31.11 -12.31 11.20
N ALA A 177 -30.53 -11.11 11.29
CA ALA A 177 -29.17 -10.88 11.78
C ALA A 177 -29.06 -10.65 13.32
N THR A 178 -30.12 -10.93 14.09
CA THR A 178 -30.10 -10.82 15.56
C THR A 178 -29.36 -11.99 16.21
N GLY A 179 -28.03 -11.96 16.12
CA GLY A 179 -27.16 -13.00 16.69
C GLY A 179 -25.66 -12.70 16.52
N GLY A 180 -25.22 -11.54 16.99
CA GLY A 180 -23.79 -11.19 17.02
C GLY A 180 -23.54 -9.91 17.82
N ASP A 181 -23.12 -10.06 19.08
CA ASP A 181 -22.67 -8.95 19.92
C ASP A 181 -21.38 -8.34 19.37
N VAL A 182 -21.41 -7.05 19.04
CA VAL A 182 -20.22 -6.20 19.04
C VAL A 182 -20.54 -4.92 19.79
N HIS A 183 -20.07 -4.83 21.03
CA HIS A 183 -19.98 -3.57 21.77
C HIS A 183 -18.95 -2.66 21.09
N PRO A 184 -19.24 -1.38 20.79
CA PRO A 184 -18.20 -0.37 20.62
C PRO A 184 -17.67 -0.06 22.02
N LYS A 185 -16.67 -0.83 22.47
CA LYS A 185 -15.85 -0.43 23.59
C LYS A 185 -14.92 0.66 23.06
N ALA A 186 -15.04 1.85 23.65
CA ALA A 186 -14.14 2.98 23.47
C ALA A 186 -12.71 2.51 23.21
N GLU A 187 -12.17 2.87 22.05
CA GLU A 187 -10.75 2.79 21.78
C GLU A 187 -10.04 3.55 22.90
N ALA A 188 -9.35 2.80 23.75
CA ALA A 188 -8.23 3.37 24.49
C ALA A 188 -7.33 4.02 23.43
N ALA A 189 -7.09 5.33 23.57
CA ALA A 189 -6.31 6.13 22.62
C ALA A 189 -5.12 5.33 22.07
N ALA A 190 -5.27 4.83 20.85
CA ALA A 190 -4.17 4.19 20.15
C ALA A 190 -3.08 5.26 20.01
N SER A 191 -1.87 4.94 20.48
CA SER A 191 -0.76 5.87 20.39
C SER A 191 -0.49 6.16 18.91
N THR A 192 -0.29 7.44 18.57
CA THR A 192 -0.07 7.83 17.18
C THR A 192 1.41 7.70 16.84
N PRO A 193 1.78 6.83 15.89
CA PRO A 193 3.18 6.64 15.55
C PRO A 193 3.70 7.78 14.66
N ARG A 194 4.98 8.09 14.83
CA ARG A 194 5.82 8.86 13.93
C ARG A 194 6.90 7.95 13.37
N HIS A 195 6.91 7.79 12.06
CA HIS A 195 7.92 7.02 11.35
C HIS A 195 8.94 7.98 10.75
N LEU A 196 10.23 7.74 10.97
CA LEU A 196 11.26 8.43 10.19
C LEU A 196 11.31 7.81 8.79
N VAL A 197 11.35 8.67 7.77
CA VAL A 197 11.52 8.20 6.38
C VAL A 197 13.03 8.11 6.10
N GLU A 198 13.50 6.88 5.89
CA GLU A 198 14.92 6.56 5.82
C GLU A 198 15.27 5.82 4.52
N SER A 199 16.47 6.04 4.01
CA SER A 199 17.02 5.30 2.88
C SER A 199 17.51 3.92 3.34
N VAL A 200 17.12 2.87 2.63
CA VAL A 200 17.49 1.48 2.91
C VAL A 200 18.09 0.81 1.67
N GLU A 201 19.11 -0.02 1.86
CA GLU A 201 19.76 -0.72 0.76
C GLU A 201 18.89 -1.84 0.20
N LEU A 202 18.90 -1.97 -1.12
CA LEU A 202 18.24 -3.02 -1.85
C LEU A 202 19.23 -4.14 -2.21
N ALA A 203 18.69 -5.36 -2.27
CA ALA A 203 19.35 -6.48 -2.92
C ALA A 203 19.61 -6.17 -4.42
N PRO A 204 20.56 -6.88 -5.07
CA PRO A 204 20.68 -6.87 -6.53
C PRO A 204 19.37 -7.21 -7.24
N VAL A 205 19.27 -6.84 -8.50
CA VAL A 205 18.10 -7.14 -9.36
C VAL A 205 17.95 -8.65 -9.55
N ASP A 206 16.70 -9.12 -9.44
CA ASP A 206 16.30 -10.45 -9.91
C ASP A 206 15.77 -10.32 -11.35
N ALA A 207 16.64 -10.52 -12.33
CA ALA A 207 16.32 -10.26 -13.74
C ALA A 207 15.30 -11.29 -14.25
N ALA A 208 14.08 -10.87 -14.58
CA ALA A 208 13.09 -11.75 -15.17
C ALA A 208 13.57 -12.24 -16.55
N VAL A 209 13.55 -13.55 -16.72
CA VAL A 209 13.91 -14.21 -17.99
C VAL A 209 12.81 -13.92 -19.00
N GLU A 210 13.20 -13.50 -20.22
CA GLU A 210 12.25 -13.17 -21.30
C GLU A 210 11.20 -12.12 -20.89
N THR A 211 11.61 -11.16 -20.03
CA THR A 211 10.75 -10.13 -19.44
C THR A 211 9.82 -9.43 -20.45
N TYR A 212 10.41 -9.00 -21.56
CA TYR A 212 9.72 -8.36 -22.67
C TYR A 212 9.89 -9.24 -23.91
N ARG A 213 8.86 -9.33 -24.73
CA ARG A 213 8.87 -10.13 -25.96
C ARG A 213 9.99 -9.71 -26.91
N ALA A 214 10.43 -10.63 -27.76
CA ALA A 214 11.33 -10.30 -28.85
C ALA A 214 10.72 -9.20 -29.74
N GLY A 215 11.48 -8.15 -30.07
CA GLY A 215 10.96 -7.00 -30.83
C GLY A 215 10.14 -6.00 -30.03
N ALA A 216 10.18 -6.05 -28.69
CA ALA A 216 9.48 -5.14 -27.79
C ALA A 216 9.63 -3.67 -28.20
N SER A 217 8.53 -2.92 -28.13
CA SER A 217 8.44 -1.51 -28.49
C SER A 217 8.64 -0.64 -27.24
N VAL A 218 9.70 0.17 -27.25
CA VAL A 218 10.06 1.10 -26.18
C VAL A 218 9.81 2.53 -26.65
N LEU A 219 8.95 3.25 -25.95
CA LEU A 219 8.79 4.70 -26.11
C LEU A 219 9.69 5.41 -25.10
N LEU A 220 10.69 6.13 -25.59
CA LEU A 220 11.56 6.99 -24.77
C LEU A 220 11.10 8.44 -24.87
N VAL A 221 10.64 9.02 -23.77
CA VAL A 221 10.22 10.42 -23.68
C VAL A 221 11.32 11.21 -22.97
N ASP A 222 12.07 12.01 -23.71
CA ASP A 222 13.20 12.80 -23.17
C ASP A 222 12.79 14.25 -22.91
N LEU A 223 12.36 14.52 -21.66
CA LEU A 223 11.90 15.83 -21.20
C LEU A 223 13.07 16.80 -20.88
N ALA A 224 14.25 16.25 -20.58
CA ALA A 224 15.42 17.05 -20.20
C ALA A 224 16.16 17.58 -21.43
N GLY A 225 16.39 16.72 -22.42
CA GLY A 225 17.17 17.07 -23.61
C GLY A 225 18.64 17.36 -23.37
N GLU A 226 19.15 17.00 -22.20
CA GLU A 226 20.47 17.40 -21.70
C GLU A 226 21.60 16.40 -22.04
N SER A 227 21.32 15.11 -22.31
CA SER A 227 22.36 14.08 -22.49
C SER A 227 22.15 13.20 -23.73
N GLU A 228 22.70 13.64 -24.87
CA GLU A 228 22.69 12.85 -26.11
C GLU A 228 23.45 11.52 -25.96
N SER A 229 24.51 11.49 -25.14
CA SER A 229 25.30 10.28 -24.90
C SER A 229 24.55 9.20 -24.15
N ASP A 230 23.80 9.56 -23.10
CA ASP A 230 23.04 8.59 -22.30
C ASP A 230 21.87 8.03 -23.09
N ARG A 231 21.18 8.90 -23.83
CA ARG A 231 20.12 8.51 -24.77
C ARG A 231 20.64 7.53 -25.82
N ALA A 232 21.74 7.86 -26.49
CA ALA A 232 22.33 7.02 -27.51
C ALA A 232 22.81 5.66 -26.95
N ALA A 233 23.38 5.65 -25.73
CA ALA A 233 23.79 4.42 -25.06
C ALA A 233 22.59 3.53 -24.72
N LEU A 234 21.49 4.11 -24.22
CA LEU A 234 20.26 3.38 -23.92
C LEU A 234 19.61 2.81 -25.19
N GLU A 235 19.49 3.62 -26.26
CA GLU A 235 18.98 3.18 -27.56
C GLU A 235 19.81 2.02 -28.13
N SER A 236 21.14 2.14 -28.07
CA SER A 236 22.06 1.08 -28.50
C SER A 236 21.90 -0.20 -27.67
N ALA A 237 21.78 -0.07 -26.35
CA ALA A 237 21.65 -1.22 -25.46
C ALA A 237 20.30 -1.94 -25.62
N CYS A 238 19.20 -1.21 -25.79
CA CYS A 238 17.89 -1.77 -26.16
C CYS A 238 17.94 -2.49 -27.52
N THR A 239 18.59 -1.88 -28.52
CA THR A 239 18.73 -2.48 -29.86
C THR A 239 19.52 -3.80 -29.81
N ARG A 240 20.57 -3.88 -28.97
CA ARG A 240 21.33 -5.14 -28.75
C ARG A 240 20.47 -6.25 -28.13
N ARG A 241 19.43 -5.91 -27.36
CA ARG A 241 18.42 -6.86 -26.85
C ARG A 241 17.32 -7.18 -27.86
N GLY A 242 17.39 -6.61 -29.07
CA GLY A 242 16.38 -6.79 -30.12
C GLY A 242 15.11 -5.98 -29.88
N TRP A 243 15.16 -4.91 -29.08
CA TRP A 243 14.03 -4.01 -28.85
C TRP A 243 14.03 -2.86 -29.85
N ARG A 244 12.84 -2.36 -30.20
CA ARG A 244 12.66 -1.18 -31.06
C ARG A 244 12.45 0.03 -30.16
N VAL A 245 13.27 1.07 -30.33
CA VAL A 245 13.15 2.29 -29.53
C VAL A 245 12.66 3.43 -30.42
N ARG A 246 11.64 4.17 -29.95
CA ARG A 246 11.20 5.43 -30.52
C ARG A 246 11.39 6.52 -29.48
N THR A 247 12.14 7.55 -29.84
CA THR A 247 12.41 8.68 -28.94
C THR A 247 11.61 9.90 -29.35
N VAL A 248 10.96 10.55 -28.39
CA VAL A 248 10.13 11.74 -28.55
C VAL A 248 10.43 12.75 -27.45
N ARG A 249 10.07 14.03 -27.68
CA ARG A 249 10.18 15.07 -26.64
C ARG A 249 8.95 15.13 -25.75
N THR A 250 7.80 14.81 -26.32
CA THR A 250 6.52 14.78 -25.61
C THR A 250 5.74 13.55 -26.05
N VAL A 251 4.91 13.00 -25.16
CA VAL A 251 4.09 11.83 -25.47
C VAL A 251 3.11 12.08 -26.64
N THR A 252 2.74 13.33 -26.90
CA THR A 252 1.85 13.72 -28.00
C THR A 252 2.47 13.55 -29.38
N GLU A 253 3.80 13.49 -29.47
CA GLU A 253 4.53 13.21 -30.73
C GLU A 253 4.56 11.71 -31.06
N ALA A 254 4.09 10.86 -30.14
CA ALA A 254 4.01 9.43 -30.36
C ALA A 254 2.68 9.07 -31.04
N ASP A 255 2.76 8.60 -32.29
CA ASP A 255 1.63 8.06 -33.07
C ASP A 255 1.65 6.52 -33.11
N GLY A 256 0.46 5.90 -33.02
CA GLY A 256 0.09 4.78 -33.91
C GLY A 256 0.47 3.33 -33.59
N ASP A 257 0.99 2.95 -32.41
CA ASP A 257 1.23 1.53 -32.06
C ASP A 257 1.09 1.27 -30.54
N ASP A 258 0.81 0.01 -30.17
CA ASP A 258 0.95 -0.49 -28.79
C ASP A 258 2.44 -0.50 -28.39
N ILE A 259 2.70 -0.20 -27.12
CA ILE A 259 4.05 -0.14 -26.56
C ILE A 259 4.19 -1.12 -25.41
N ASP A 260 5.34 -1.78 -25.32
CA ASP A 260 5.65 -2.71 -24.24
C ASP A 260 6.25 -1.93 -23.03
N LEU A 261 6.91 -0.80 -23.29
CA LEU A 261 7.56 0.00 -22.25
C LEU A 261 7.55 1.50 -22.60
N CYS A 262 7.17 2.34 -21.64
CA CYS A 262 7.34 3.78 -21.67
C CYS A 262 8.43 4.19 -20.67
N VAL A 263 9.51 4.82 -21.12
CA VAL A 263 10.58 5.37 -20.27
C VAL A 263 10.58 6.89 -20.40
N VAL A 264 10.38 7.60 -19.30
CA VAL A 264 10.37 9.06 -19.25
C VAL A 264 11.65 9.55 -18.56
N VAL A 265 12.55 10.17 -19.32
CA VAL A 265 13.76 10.80 -18.78
C VAL A 265 13.40 12.22 -18.34
N VAL A 266 13.37 12.41 -17.03
CA VAL A 266 12.98 13.66 -16.37
C VAL A 266 14.17 14.64 -16.27
N GLY A 267 15.37 14.11 -16.06
CA GLY A 267 16.60 14.90 -15.92
C GLY A 267 17.02 15.18 -14.48
N GLY A 268 17.99 16.08 -14.32
CA GLY A 268 18.65 16.35 -13.03
C GLY A 268 18.75 17.82 -12.63
N ALA A 269 18.76 18.74 -13.59
CA ALA A 269 18.78 20.18 -13.35
C ALA A 269 17.48 20.81 -13.85
N ALA A 270 16.88 21.69 -13.07
CA ALA A 270 15.70 22.45 -13.50
C ALA A 270 15.56 23.76 -12.72
N ASP A 271 15.12 24.82 -13.40
CA ASP A 271 14.50 25.93 -12.69
C ASP A 271 13.08 25.56 -12.20
N ARG A 272 12.43 26.46 -11.43
CA ARG A 272 11.08 26.24 -10.91
C ARG A 272 10.08 25.88 -12.01
N ALA A 273 10.10 26.65 -13.10
CA ALA A 273 9.12 26.51 -14.16
C ALA A 273 9.36 25.21 -14.93
N GLU A 274 10.62 24.84 -15.16
CA GLU A 274 11.02 23.56 -15.74
C GLU A 274 10.61 22.38 -14.86
N ALA A 275 10.86 22.45 -13.55
CA ALA A 275 10.49 21.38 -12.63
C ALA A 275 8.98 21.11 -12.68
N GLN A 276 8.16 22.17 -12.60
CA GLN A 276 6.71 22.03 -12.66
C GLN A 276 6.21 21.54 -14.03
N ARG A 277 6.78 22.05 -15.13
CA ARG A 277 6.44 21.56 -16.47
C ARG A 277 6.78 20.07 -16.62
N ARG A 278 7.96 19.64 -16.20
CA ARG A 278 8.41 18.25 -16.31
C ARG A 278 7.56 17.31 -15.46
N LEU A 279 7.22 17.68 -14.22
CA LEU A 279 6.28 16.91 -13.39
C LEU A 279 4.89 16.80 -14.03
N THR A 280 4.40 17.89 -14.63
CA THR A 280 3.14 17.90 -15.37
C THR A 280 3.18 16.94 -16.56
N GLU A 281 4.26 16.99 -17.34
CA GLU A 281 4.47 16.08 -18.47
C GLU A 281 4.61 14.62 -18.05
N VAL A 282 5.23 14.31 -16.90
CA VAL A 282 5.27 12.94 -16.36
C VAL A 282 3.85 12.40 -16.14
N ILE A 283 2.98 13.18 -15.49
CA ILE A 283 1.59 12.78 -15.19
C ILE A 283 0.77 12.61 -16.48
N LEU A 284 0.88 13.55 -17.41
CA LEU A 284 0.19 13.46 -18.70
C LEU A 284 0.70 12.29 -19.55
N THR A 285 2.00 12.02 -19.52
CA THR A 285 2.62 10.89 -20.22
C THR A 285 2.15 9.56 -19.65
N ALA A 286 2.07 9.45 -18.32
CA ALA A 286 1.47 8.29 -17.66
C ALA A 286 0.04 8.06 -18.15
N GLY A 287 -0.85 9.04 -18.01
CA GLY A 287 -2.26 8.92 -18.44
C GLY A 287 -2.42 8.56 -19.91
N ARG A 288 -1.66 9.19 -20.81
CA ARG A 288 -1.76 8.98 -22.26
C ARG A 288 -1.12 7.66 -22.73
N SER A 289 -0.17 7.10 -21.97
CA SER A 289 0.49 5.84 -22.32
C SER A 289 -0.31 4.59 -21.92
N ILE A 290 -1.21 4.69 -20.93
CA ILE A 290 -1.98 3.54 -20.41
C ILE A 290 -2.68 2.74 -21.51
N PRO A 291 -3.49 3.33 -22.43
CA PRO A 291 -4.19 2.53 -23.43
C PRO A 291 -3.25 1.71 -24.32
N ARG A 292 -2.07 2.24 -24.63
CA ARG A 292 -1.06 1.58 -25.48
C ARG A 292 -0.27 0.52 -24.73
N LEU A 293 -0.06 0.73 -23.43
CA LEU A 293 0.61 -0.23 -22.54
C LEU A 293 -0.29 -1.43 -22.27
N LEU A 294 -1.59 -1.22 -22.04
CA LEU A 294 -2.54 -2.30 -21.79
C LEU A 294 -2.81 -3.17 -23.03
N GLY A 295 -2.49 -2.69 -24.24
CA GLY A 295 -2.51 -3.50 -25.47
C GLY A 295 -1.33 -4.45 -25.64
N ALA A 296 -0.29 -4.37 -24.81
CA ALA A 296 0.93 -5.16 -24.99
C ALA A 296 0.71 -6.66 -24.75
N ALA A 297 1.25 -7.49 -25.65
CA ALA A 297 1.30 -8.94 -25.51
C ALA A 297 2.47 -9.37 -24.60
N GLY A 298 2.38 -9.08 -23.29
CA GLY A 298 3.40 -9.42 -22.31
C GLY A 298 3.45 -8.46 -21.12
N ARG A 299 4.62 -8.29 -20.50
CA ARG A 299 4.84 -7.25 -19.49
C ARG A 299 4.74 -5.88 -20.16
N ALA A 300 3.89 -5.02 -19.61
CA ALA A 300 3.83 -3.61 -19.93
C ALA A 300 4.46 -2.80 -18.79
N GLY A 301 5.30 -1.81 -19.11
CA GLY A 301 6.01 -1.01 -18.11
C GLY A 301 5.90 0.51 -18.30
N PHE A 302 5.88 1.24 -17.19
CA PHE A 302 6.04 2.69 -17.15
C PHE A 302 7.15 3.06 -16.16
N VAL A 303 8.20 3.70 -16.65
CA VAL A 303 9.41 4.00 -15.87
C VAL A 303 9.78 5.46 -16.00
N THR A 304 10.10 6.11 -14.89
CA THR A 304 10.67 7.47 -14.89
C THR A 304 12.13 7.43 -14.48
N VAL A 305 12.95 8.34 -15.01
CA VAL A 305 14.38 8.44 -14.69
C VAL A 305 14.74 9.88 -14.32
N THR A 306 15.10 10.09 -13.06
CA THR A 306 15.70 11.33 -12.55
C THR A 306 17.21 11.19 -12.41
N ARG A 307 17.90 12.33 -12.34
CA ARG A 307 19.36 12.43 -12.14
C ARG A 307 19.65 13.41 -11.00
N LEU A 308 19.14 13.12 -9.80
CA LEU A 308 19.30 13.97 -8.63
C LEU A 308 20.62 13.69 -7.92
N ASP A 309 20.71 12.55 -7.24
CA ASP A 309 21.86 12.21 -6.41
C ASP A 309 22.12 10.70 -6.27
N GLY A 310 21.35 9.85 -6.95
CA GLY A 310 21.44 8.40 -6.84
C GLY A 310 20.83 7.84 -5.55
N GLU A 311 20.23 8.69 -4.73
CA GLU A 311 19.55 8.33 -3.48
C GLU A 311 18.15 8.96 -3.43
N LEU A 312 17.48 9.12 -4.58
CA LEU A 312 16.11 9.63 -4.69
C LEU A 312 15.96 11.09 -4.19
N GLY A 313 17.06 11.84 -4.08
CA GLY A 313 17.10 13.17 -3.47
C GLY A 313 17.28 13.15 -1.94
N TYR A 314 17.39 11.97 -1.30
CA TYR A 314 17.52 11.83 0.16
C TYR A 314 18.95 11.99 0.68
N ARG A 315 19.94 12.06 -0.20
CA ARG A 315 21.29 12.49 0.18
C ARG A 315 21.40 14.02 0.26
N GLY A 316 20.50 14.73 -0.42
CA GLY A 316 20.51 16.20 -0.50
C GLY A 316 21.61 16.72 -1.41
N GLY A 317 22.02 15.93 -2.41
CA GLY A 317 23.10 16.28 -3.34
C GLY A 317 22.67 17.25 -4.47
N ALA A 318 21.37 17.30 -4.77
CA ALA A 318 20.81 18.24 -5.73
C ALA A 318 20.53 19.61 -5.08
N ASP A 319 20.48 20.68 -5.88
CA ASP A 319 19.96 21.95 -5.38
C ASP A 319 18.45 21.81 -5.05
N PRO A 320 17.90 22.60 -4.11
CA PRO A 320 16.52 22.43 -3.66
C PRO A 320 15.47 22.48 -4.76
N VAL A 321 15.66 23.32 -5.79
CA VAL A 321 14.68 23.47 -6.87
C VAL A 321 14.74 22.27 -7.81
N SER A 322 15.93 21.83 -8.20
CA SER A 322 16.09 20.61 -9.00
C SER A 322 15.57 19.36 -8.27
N ALA A 323 15.72 19.30 -6.95
CA ALA A 323 15.23 18.19 -6.13
C ALA A 323 13.71 17.96 -6.25
N LEU A 324 12.92 18.98 -6.63
CA LEU A 324 11.48 18.87 -6.88
C LEU A 324 11.15 17.83 -7.97
N LEU A 325 12.07 17.55 -8.90
CA LEU A 325 11.88 16.52 -9.93
C LEU A 325 11.65 15.12 -9.32
N GLY A 326 12.09 14.88 -8.08
CA GLY A 326 11.78 13.67 -7.32
C GLY A 326 10.28 13.44 -7.10
N GLY A 327 9.44 14.46 -7.32
CA GLY A 327 7.99 14.32 -7.36
C GLY A 327 7.47 13.32 -8.40
N ALA A 328 8.27 12.99 -9.43
CA ALA A 328 7.93 11.95 -10.41
C ALA A 328 7.60 10.60 -9.73
N GLY A 329 8.26 10.28 -8.61
CA GLY A 329 7.98 9.09 -7.81
C GLY A 329 6.54 9.00 -7.32
N GLY A 330 5.95 10.13 -6.88
CA GLY A 330 4.55 10.20 -6.45
C GLY A 330 3.57 9.84 -7.57
N ALA A 331 3.81 10.34 -8.79
CA ALA A 331 2.99 10.01 -9.96
C ALA A 331 3.09 8.51 -10.34
N VAL A 332 4.29 7.93 -10.30
CA VAL A 332 4.52 6.50 -10.60
C VAL A 332 3.87 5.59 -9.55
N LYS A 333 3.95 5.96 -8.27
CA LYS A 333 3.30 5.23 -7.18
C LYS A 333 1.77 5.23 -7.32
N THR A 334 1.19 6.39 -7.67
CA THR A 334 -0.25 6.47 -7.98
C THR A 334 -0.62 5.67 -9.21
N LEU A 335 0.16 5.72 -10.29
CA LEU A 335 -0.07 4.89 -11.47
C LEU A 335 -0.07 3.39 -11.13
N SER A 336 0.86 2.95 -10.28
CA SER A 336 0.90 1.55 -9.82
C SER A 336 -0.34 1.15 -9.03
N ALA A 337 -0.95 2.08 -8.28
CA ALA A 337 -2.19 1.84 -7.55
C ALA A 337 -3.41 1.80 -8.51
N GLU A 338 -3.46 2.68 -9.51
CA GLU A 338 -4.53 2.72 -10.50
C GLU A 338 -4.45 1.58 -11.53
N GLN A 339 -3.24 1.12 -11.86
CA GLN A 339 -2.98 0.09 -12.86
C GLN A 339 -2.07 -1.02 -12.30
N PRO A 340 -2.57 -1.90 -11.40
CA PRO A 340 -1.77 -2.94 -10.77
C PRO A 340 -1.23 -4.01 -11.71
N SER A 341 -1.65 -4.05 -12.98
CA SER A 341 -1.10 -4.93 -14.02
C SER A 341 0.20 -4.40 -14.63
N LEU A 342 0.42 -3.07 -14.59
CA LEU A 342 1.63 -2.45 -15.14
C LEU A 342 2.82 -2.65 -14.21
N PHE A 343 4.01 -2.80 -14.79
CA PHE A 343 5.26 -2.62 -14.06
C PHE A 343 5.58 -1.12 -13.96
N CYS A 344 5.56 -0.59 -12.74
CA CYS A 344 5.86 0.82 -12.49
C CYS A 344 7.19 0.92 -11.72
N ARG A 345 8.07 1.84 -12.13
CA ARG A 345 9.34 2.10 -11.46
C ARG A 345 9.74 3.57 -11.60
N ALA A 346 10.14 4.23 -10.53
CA ALA A 346 10.87 5.50 -10.62
C ALA A 346 12.33 5.23 -10.27
N VAL A 347 13.26 5.66 -11.11
CA VAL A 347 14.69 5.43 -10.92
C VAL A 347 15.39 6.78 -10.80
N ASP A 348 16.20 6.96 -9.76
CA ASP A 348 17.13 8.06 -9.66
C ASP A 348 18.55 7.53 -9.82
N ILE A 349 19.27 7.96 -10.86
CA ILE A 349 20.65 7.51 -11.12
C ILE A 349 21.60 8.68 -10.87
N ASP A 350 22.66 8.45 -10.10
CA ASP A 350 23.65 9.49 -9.80
C ASP A 350 24.12 10.19 -11.09
N PRO A 351 24.14 11.53 -11.14
CA PRO A 351 24.53 12.29 -12.33
C PRO A 351 25.89 11.91 -12.92
N SER A 352 26.84 11.44 -12.11
CA SER A 352 28.17 11.03 -12.57
C SER A 352 28.17 9.74 -13.38
N VAL A 353 27.10 8.94 -13.34
CA VAL A 353 26.98 7.70 -14.09
C VAL A 353 26.43 7.99 -15.50
N THR A 354 27.27 7.84 -16.52
CA THR A 354 26.95 8.20 -17.91
C THR A 354 27.19 7.05 -18.91
N GLY A 355 26.68 7.18 -20.12
CA GLY A 355 26.94 6.31 -21.26
C GLY A 355 26.48 4.87 -21.04
N ASP A 356 27.32 3.91 -21.42
CA ASP A 356 26.99 2.48 -21.33
C ASP A 356 26.71 2.01 -19.90
N ARG A 357 27.33 2.62 -18.88
CA ARG A 357 27.07 2.28 -17.48
C ARG A 357 25.67 2.70 -17.04
N PHE A 358 25.24 3.91 -17.42
CA PHE A 358 23.87 4.38 -17.21
C PHE A 358 22.86 3.45 -17.88
N ALA A 359 23.10 3.12 -19.17
CA ALA A 359 22.22 2.24 -19.93
C ALA A 359 22.12 0.85 -19.30
N ALA A 360 23.23 0.28 -18.83
CA ALA A 360 23.26 -1.03 -18.18
C ALA A 360 22.45 -1.05 -16.88
N LEU A 361 22.67 -0.09 -15.97
CA LEU A 361 21.97 -0.02 -14.69
C LEU A 361 20.46 0.19 -14.88
N LEU A 362 20.08 1.09 -15.79
CA LEU A 362 18.66 1.29 -16.10
C LEU A 362 18.05 0.02 -16.70
N LEU A 363 18.76 -0.65 -17.61
CA LEU A 363 18.28 -1.89 -18.22
C LEU A 363 18.14 -3.06 -17.25
N ASP A 364 18.91 -3.09 -16.17
CA ASP A 364 18.72 -4.05 -15.08
C ASP A 364 17.39 -3.77 -14.37
N GLU A 365 17.13 -2.51 -13.97
CA GLU A 365 15.84 -2.11 -13.37
C GLU A 365 14.62 -2.42 -14.24
N LEU A 366 14.73 -2.17 -15.55
CA LEU A 366 13.65 -2.47 -16.51
C LEU A 366 13.31 -3.96 -16.53
N THR A 367 14.27 -4.83 -16.22
CA THR A 367 14.09 -6.29 -16.18
C THR A 367 13.87 -6.85 -14.78
N ASP A 368 13.84 -6.01 -13.75
CA ASP A 368 13.66 -6.47 -12.37
C ASP A 368 12.30 -7.18 -12.20
N SER A 369 12.32 -8.29 -11.49
CA SER A 369 11.12 -9.09 -11.19
C SER A 369 10.31 -8.50 -10.05
N ALA A 370 10.93 -7.71 -9.16
CA ALA A 370 10.29 -7.11 -8.00
C ALA A 370 9.20 -6.11 -8.41
N ARG A 371 8.05 -6.15 -7.75
CA ARG A 371 6.90 -5.23 -7.97
C ARG A 371 6.54 -4.43 -6.72
N ASP A 372 7.04 -4.83 -5.56
CA ASP A 372 6.95 -4.10 -4.29
C ASP A 372 7.84 -2.84 -4.27
N THR A 373 8.88 -2.81 -5.09
CA THR A 373 9.86 -1.73 -5.10
C THR A 373 9.46 -0.65 -6.12
N ILE A 374 8.75 0.36 -5.61
CA ILE A 374 8.37 1.65 -6.21
C ILE A 374 9.48 2.40 -6.95
N GLU A 375 10.40 2.84 -6.09
CA GLU A 375 11.40 3.84 -6.35
C GLU A 375 12.76 3.27 -6.00
N VAL A 376 13.74 3.51 -6.87
CA VAL A 376 15.11 3.02 -6.71
C VAL A 376 16.09 4.14 -6.97
N GLY A 377 16.88 4.48 -5.96
CA GLY A 377 18.09 5.27 -6.11
C GLY A 377 19.26 4.35 -6.47
N ILE A 378 20.08 4.74 -7.44
CA ILE A 378 21.30 4.05 -7.83
C ILE A 378 22.47 5.03 -7.75
N ASP A 379 23.36 4.81 -6.79
CA ASP A 379 24.50 5.68 -6.56
C ASP A 379 25.62 5.49 -7.61
N ALA A 380 26.68 6.28 -7.50
CA ALA A 380 27.82 6.23 -8.42
C ALA A 380 28.54 4.86 -8.46
N THR A 381 28.42 4.04 -7.41
CA THR A 381 28.98 2.68 -7.36
C THR A 381 28.08 1.65 -8.03
N GLY A 382 26.79 1.99 -8.21
CA GLY A 382 25.74 1.08 -8.65
C GLY A 382 25.00 0.41 -7.47
N ALA A 383 25.23 0.86 -6.24
CA ALA A 383 24.46 0.38 -5.09
C ALA A 383 23.02 0.92 -5.18
N ARG A 384 22.07 0.05 -4.90
CA ARG A 384 20.63 0.32 -5.01
C ARG A 384 20.04 0.66 -3.65
N ARG A 385 19.18 1.67 -3.57
CA ARG A 385 18.46 2.07 -2.36
C ARG A 385 17.00 2.40 -2.63
N THR A 386 16.16 2.28 -1.62
CA THR A 386 14.78 2.76 -1.63
C THR A 386 14.45 3.42 -0.29
N LEU A 387 13.22 3.89 -0.11
CA LEU A 387 12.76 4.52 1.13
C LEU A 387 11.99 3.52 2.00
N ALA A 388 12.08 3.70 3.31
CA ALA A 388 11.26 3.03 4.32
C ALA A 388 10.65 4.08 5.27
N PRO A 389 9.35 3.99 5.63
CA PRO A 389 8.43 2.93 5.26
C PRO A 389 8.00 3.01 3.79
N SER A 390 7.79 1.85 3.18
CA SER A 390 7.25 1.70 1.82
C SER A 390 6.64 0.30 1.65
N ARG A 391 6.19 -0.04 0.44
CA ARG A 391 5.75 -1.41 0.11
C ARG A 391 6.88 -2.43 0.26
N HIS A 392 8.14 -2.00 0.17
CA HIS A 392 9.31 -2.86 0.28
C HIS A 392 9.61 -3.21 1.75
N ALA A 393 9.69 -2.21 2.62
CA ALA A 393 10.12 -2.38 4.00
C ALA A 393 9.38 -1.41 4.95
N ASP A 394 9.21 -1.84 6.19
CA ASP A 394 8.67 -1.00 7.26
C ASP A 394 9.71 0.01 7.74
N ALA A 395 9.27 1.06 8.43
CA ALA A 395 10.17 2.06 9.02
C ALA A 395 11.12 1.41 10.05
N ARG A 396 12.40 1.78 10.02
CA ARG A 396 13.37 1.32 11.03
C ARG A 396 13.18 2.01 12.35
N THR A 397 12.84 3.31 12.31
CA THR A 397 12.62 4.13 13.50
C THR A 397 11.16 4.55 13.58
N VAL A 398 10.49 4.11 14.66
CA VAL A 398 9.12 4.50 15.01
C VAL A 398 9.11 5.09 16.41
N ILE A 399 8.55 6.29 16.55
CA ILE A 399 8.50 7.05 17.79
C ILE A 399 7.03 7.40 18.05
N GLU A 400 6.54 7.11 19.26
CA GLU A 400 5.18 7.52 19.62
C GLU A 400 5.09 9.03 19.83
N VAL A 401 4.07 9.65 19.24
CA VAL A 401 3.80 11.07 19.40
C VAL A 401 3.36 11.35 20.84
N ARG A 402 4.04 12.29 21.49
CA ARG A 402 3.68 12.68 22.86
C ARG A 402 2.45 13.59 22.86
N PRO A 403 1.49 13.40 23.79
CA PRO A 403 0.43 14.35 24.02
C PRO A 403 0.96 15.77 24.26
N LEU A 404 0.16 16.78 23.89
CA LEU A 404 0.58 18.18 23.87
C LEU A 404 1.12 18.68 25.22
N ASP A 405 0.58 18.21 26.34
CA ASP A 405 0.97 18.58 27.71
C ASP A 405 2.24 17.85 28.20
N ALA A 406 2.57 16.70 27.61
CA ALA A 406 3.74 15.88 27.96
C ALA A 406 5.00 16.22 27.14
N GLN A 407 4.93 17.17 26.21
CA GLN A 407 6.06 17.53 25.35
C GLN A 407 7.10 18.40 26.09
N PRO A 408 8.40 18.33 25.72
CA PRO A 408 9.43 19.28 26.14
C PRO A 408 9.12 20.72 25.70
N GLU A 409 9.72 21.71 26.35
CA GLU A 409 9.56 23.13 25.97
C GLU A 409 9.89 23.37 24.50
N SER A 410 9.13 24.29 23.88
CA SER A 410 9.41 24.71 22.50
C SER A 410 10.69 25.56 22.47
N VAL A 411 11.46 25.43 21.40
CA VAL A 411 12.62 26.30 21.14
C VAL A 411 12.22 27.68 20.64
N LEU A 412 10.96 27.88 20.26
CA LEU A 412 10.46 29.16 19.78
C LEU A 412 10.29 30.17 20.92
N THR A 413 10.64 31.41 20.63
CA THR A 413 10.59 32.55 21.55
C THR A 413 9.64 33.62 21.03
N ALA A 414 9.46 34.70 21.80
CA ALA A 414 8.61 35.83 21.39
C ALA A 414 9.22 36.64 20.23
N GLU A 415 10.50 36.44 19.93
CA GLU A 415 11.18 37.03 18.78
C GLU A 415 10.89 36.29 17.48
N ASP A 416 10.37 35.05 17.57
CA ASP A 416 10.09 34.23 16.40
C ASP A 416 8.74 34.60 15.77
N VAL A 417 8.78 34.89 14.47
CA VAL A 417 7.62 35.17 13.64
C VAL A 417 7.55 34.16 12.51
N LEU A 418 6.48 33.37 12.47
CA LEU A 418 6.28 32.32 11.49
C LEU A 418 5.28 32.77 10.40
N VAL A 419 5.69 32.72 9.14
CA VAL A 419 4.76 32.84 8.01
C VAL A 419 4.09 31.50 7.79
N VAL A 420 2.76 31.46 7.80
CA VAL A 420 1.98 30.23 7.64
C VAL A 420 1.06 30.33 6.43
N THR A 421 1.38 29.62 5.36
CA THR A 421 0.51 29.57 4.17
C THR A 421 -0.64 28.60 4.39
N GLY A 422 -1.87 29.02 4.09
CA GLY A 422 -3.06 28.23 4.42
C GLY A 422 -3.34 28.16 5.93
N GLY A 423 -2.71 29.03 6.73
CA GLY A 423 -2.68 28.91 8.20
C GLY A 423 -3.94 29.36 8.94
N ALA A 424 -4.93 29.91 8.25
CA ALA A 424 -6.12 30.47 8.89
C ALA A 424 -7.34 29.52 8.87
N ARG A 425 -7.22 28.34 8.27
CA ARG A 425 -8.30 27.34 8.17
C ARG A 425 -7.77 25.91 8.26
N GLY A 426 -8.65 24.97 8.58
CA GLY A 426 -8.42 23.52 8.53
C GLY A 426 -7.31 23.04 9.46
N VAL A 427 -6.66 21.94 9.06
CA VAL A 427 -5.61 21.27 9.84
C VAL A 427 -4.42 22.19 10.13
N THR A 428 -4.08 23.09 9.22
CA THR A 428 -2.98 24.05 9.41
C THR A 428 -3.30 25.05 10.51
N ALA A 429 -4.54 25.58 10.57
CA ALA A 429 -4.96 26.46 11.67
C ALA A 429 -4.95 25.73 13.01
N LEU A 430 -5.44 24.48 13.06
CA LEU A 430 -5.39 23.65 14.26
C LEU A 430 -3.95 23.50 14.79
N CYS A 431 -3.01 23.20 13.90
CA CYS A 431 -1.59 23.11 14.21
C CYS A 431 -1.02 24.43 14.75
N VAL A 432 -1.35 25.56 14.12
CA VAL A 432 -0.92 26.89 14.57
C VAL A 432 -1.48 27.22 15.95
N LEU A 433 -2.76 26.95 16.20
CA LEU A 433 -3.39 27.18 17.50
C LEU A 433 -2.73 26.34 18.61
N ALA A 434 -2.44 25.06 18.33
CA ALA A 434 -1.71 24.21 19.26
C ALA A 434 -0.30 24.75 19.55
N LEU A 435 0.44 25.19 18.53
CA LEU A 435 1.77 25.78 18.69
C LEU A 435 1.72 27.10 19.47
N ALA A 436 0.70 27.91 19.24
CA ALA A 436 0.47 29.16 19.93
C ALA A 436 0.18 28.96 21.43
N ARG A 437 -0.34 27.80 21.84
CA ARG A 437 -0.51 27.43 23.26
C ARG A 437 0.80 26.95 23.90
N ARG A 438 1.76 26.48 23.10
CA ARG A 438 3.06 25.93 23.54
C ARG A 438 4.23 26.89 23.42
N SER A 439 4.06 27.99 22.69
CA SER A 439 5.11 28.96 22.41
C SER A 439 4.59 30.39 22.41
N PRO A 440 5.45 31.38 22.75
CA PRO A 440 5.12 32.80 22.65
C PRO A 440 5.29 33.38 21.23
N ALA A 441 5.54 32.54 20.21
CA ALA A 441 5.75 32.98 18.84
C ALA A 441 4.56 33.74 18.25
N ARG A 442 4.84 34.53 17.20
CA ARG A 442 3.85 35.30 16.43
C ARG A 442 3.67 34.70 15.03
N PHE A 443 2.54 34.99 14.40
CA PHE A 443 2.12 34.33 13.17
C PHE A 443 1.67 35.34 12.11
N VAL A 444 2.18 35.16 10.90
CA VAL A 444 1.73 35.84 9.69
C VAL A 444 0.97 34.82 8.85
N LEU A 445 -0.35 34.88 8.86
CA LEU A 445 -1.23 33.88 8.23
C LEU A 445 -1.61 34.32 6.82
N PHE A 446 -1.37 33.47 5.83
CA PHE A 446 -1.77 33.70 4.45
C PHE A 446 -2.95 32.82 4.06
N GLY A 447 -3.87 33.38 3.29
CA GLY A 447 -4.97 32.66 2.66
C GLY A 447 -5.63 33.49 1.56
N ARG A 448 -6.40 32.85 0.68
CA ARG A 448 -7.06 33.55 -0.45
C ARG A 448 -8.37 34.23 -0.06
N SER A 449 -8.98 33.82 1.04
CA SER A 449 -10.29 34.29 1.46
C SER A 449 -10.19 35.63 2.16
N GLU A 450 -10.83 36.65 1.61
CA GLU A 450 -10.95 37.96 2.28
C GLU A 450 -12.06 37.90 3.35
N PRO A 451 -11.80 38.33 4.61
CA PRO A 451 -12.74 38.19 5.72
C PRO A 451 -13.87 39.25 5.68
N LYS A 452 -14.61 39.28 4.58
CA LYS A 452 -15.70 40.25 4.31
C LYS A 452 -16.83 40.12 5.34
N PRO A 453 -17.55 41.23 5.66
CA PRO A 453 -18.73 41.16 6.52
C PRO A 453 -19.75 40.15 5.99
N GLU A 454 -20.36 39.38 6.89
CA GLU A 454 -21.37 38.39 6.52
C GLU A 454 -22.63 39.08 5.95
N PRO A 455 -23.30 38.46 4.95
CA PRO A 455 -24.55 38.98 4.45
C PRO A 455 -25.63 38.91 5.54
N ARG A 456 -26.59 39.85 5.49
CA ARG A 456 -27.63 39.98 6.53
C ARG A 456 -28.42 38.70 6.80
N TRP A 457 -28.61 37.86 5.79
CA TRP A 457 -29.34 36.61 5.93
C TRP A 457 -28.56 35.50 6.65
N ALA A 458 -27.23 35.61 6.74
CA ALA A 458 -26.36 34.66 7.42
C ALA A 458 -26.07 35.04 8.88
N LEU A 459 -26.23 36.32 9.23
CA LEU A 459 -25.95 36.81 10.59
C LEU A 459 -26.79 36.07 11.64
N GLY A 460 -26.10 35.47 12.63
CA GLY A 460 -26.74 34.72 13.72
C GLY A 460 -27.31 33.35 13.31
N VAL A 461 -27.10 32.92 12.07
CA VAL A 461 -27.51 31.59 11.58
C VAL A 461 -26.38 30.59 11.82
N ALA A 462 -26.68 29.46 12.47
CA ALA A 462 -25.72 28.38 12.67
C ALA A 462 -25.29 27.73 11.35
N ASP A 463 -24.09 27.15 11.29
CA ASP A 463 -23.54 26.57 10.06
C ASP A 463 -24.42 25.46 9.45
N SER A 464 -25.10 24.69 10.29
CA SER A 464 -26.08 23.66 9.89
C SER A 464 -27.28 24.26 9.15
N ASP A 465 -27.67 25.49 9.47
CA ASP A 465 -28.86 26.16 8.94
C ASP A 465 -28.54 27.13 7.78
N LEU A 466 -27.25 27.39 7.50
CA LEU A 466 -26.80 28.33 6.47
C LEU A 466 -27.40 28.03 5.09
N LYS A 467 -27.45 26.75 4.71
CA LYS A 467 -27.98 26.34 3.40
C LYS A 467 -29.46 26.66 3.26
N GLN A 468 -30.25 26.43 4.31
CA GLN A 468 -31.68 26.75 4.32
C GLN A 468 -31.90 28.27 4.35
N ALA A 469 -31.08 29.01 5.10
CA ALA A 469 -31.12 30.47 5.10
C ALA A 469 -30.79 31.06 3.72
N ALA A 470 -29.74 30.54 3.05
CA ALA A 470 -29.34 30.95 1.72
C ALA A 470 -30.43 30.65 0.67
N LEU A 471 -31.02 29.44 0.69
CA LEU A 471 -32.13 29.07 -0.19
C LEU A 471 -33.34 30.01 -0.04
N ARG A 472 -33.69 30.38 1.19
CA ARG A 472 -34.79 31.33 1.47
C ARG A 472 -34.46 32.75 1.00
N ALA A 473 -33.24 33.21 1.27
CA ALA A 473 -32.84 34.59 0.97
C ALA A 473 -32.54 34.84 -0.51
N LEU A 474 -32.11 33.82 -1.25
CA LEU A 474 -31.71 33.91 -2.66
C LEU A 474 -32.76 33.32 -3.60
N ALA A 475 -33.92 32.89 -3.08
CA ALA A 475 -35.04 32.41 -3.89
C ALA A 475 -35.45 33.44 -4.95
N GLY A 476 -35.62 33.00 -6.20
CA GLY A 476 -36.06 33.85 -7.30
C GLY A 476 -34.99 34.79 -7.89
N THR A 477 -33.74 34.70 -7.43
CA THR A 477 -32.62 35.53 -7.94
C THR A 477 -31.84 34.92 -9.10
N GLY A 478 -32.20 33.70 -9.54
CA GLY A 478 -31.52 32.97 -10.63
C GLY A 478 -30.22 32.28 -10.23
N VAL A 479 -29.84 32.32 -8.94
CA VAL A 479 -28.65 31.68 -8.37
C VAL A 479 -28.82 30.16 -8.38
N THR A 480 -27.79 29.43 -8.84
CA THR A 480 -27.84 27.96 -8.91
C THR A 480 -27.57 27.29 -7.56
N PRO A 481 -27.96 26.02 -7.33
CA PRO A 481 -27.60 25.30 -6.10
C PRO A 481 -26.09 25.25 -5.83
N ARG A 482 -25.27 25.19 -6.90
CA ARG A 482 -23.80 25.23 -6.80
C ARG A 482 -23.30 26.59 -6.31
N ASP A 483 -23.93 27.68 -6.75
CA ASP A 483 -23.60 29.02 -6.27
C ASP A 483 -23.99 29.21 -4.80
N ILE A 484 -25.14 28.65 -4.38
CA ILE A 484 -25.58 28.66 -2.96
C ILE A 484 -24.58 27.92 -2.08
N GLU A 485 -24.16 26.72 -2.48
CA GLU A 485 -23.19 25.95 -1.72
C GLU A 485 -21.83 26.67 -1.67
N ARG A 486 -21.39 27.27 -2.77
CA ARG A 486 -20.18 28.08 -2.83
C ARG A 486 -20.24 29.27 -1.85
N GLU A 487 -21.37 29.98 -1.81
CA GLU A 487 -21.56 31.10 -0.89
C GLU A 487 -21.57 30.64 0.57
N CYS A 488 -22.27 29.53 0.88
CA CYS A 488 -22.27 28.95 2.21
C CYS A 488 -20.86 28.52 2.65
N ALA A 489 -20.11 27.85 1.77
CA ALA A 489 -18.73 27.44 2.03
C ALA A 489 -17.80 28.65 2.24
N SER A 490 -18.01 29.74 1.49
CA SER A 490 -17.30 31.01 1.67
C SER A 490 -17.55 31.60 3.06
N ILE A 491 -18.81 31.65 3.50
CA ILE A 491 -19.18 32.16 4.83
C ILE A 491 -18.58 31.31 5.94
N ARG A 492 -18.70 29.97 5.87
CA ARG A 492 -18.09 29.07 6.86
C ARG A 492 -16.58 29.28 6.93
N GLY A 493 -15.93 29.42 5.77
CA GLY A 493 -14.49 29.71 5.71
C GLY A 493 -14.11 31.04 6.36
N VAL A 494 -14.90 32.10 6.17
CA VAL A 494 -14.65 33.40 6.82
C VAL A 494 -14.88 33.32 8.33
N ARG A 495 -15.90 32.58 8.79
CA ARG A 495 -16.13 32.34 10.23
C ARG A 495 -14.97 31.60 10.88
N GLU A 496 -14.47 30.56 10.23
CA GLU A 496 -13.31 29.79 10.66
C GLU A 496 -12.04 30.65 10.77
N ILE A 497 -11.81 31.53 9.78
CA ILE A 497 -10.70 32.51 9.82
C ILE A 497 -10.85 33.44 11.02
N ARG A 498 -12.05 34.00 11.25
CA ARG A 498 -12.30 34.88 12.40
C ARG A 498 -12.07 34.17 13.73
N ALA A 499 -12.59 32.96 13.89
CA ALA A 499 -12.37 32.17 15.09
C ALA A 499 -10.88 31.92 15.36
N THR A 500 -10.12 31.59 14.32
CA THR A 500 -8.66 31.41 14.42
C THR A 500 -7.96 32.71 14.86
N LEU A 501 -8.34 33.85 14.28
CA LEU A 501 -7.76 35.15 14.63
C LEU A 501 -8.15 35.62 16.03
N ASP A 502 -9.39 35.37 16.45
CA ASP A 502 -9.89 35.71 17.79
C ASP A 502 -9.13 34.91 18.86
N GLU A 503 -8.81 33.63 18.60
CA GLU A 503 -8.03 32.81 19.53
C GLU A 503 -6.54 33.20 19.56
N LEU A 504 -5.95 33.58 18.42
CA LEU A 504 -4.55 34.00 18.36
C LEU A 504 -4.33 35.44 18.87
N GLY A 505 -5.36 36.29 18.79
CA GLY A 505 -5.31 37.68 19.23
C GLY A 505 -4.26 38.52 18.49
N ASP A 506 -3.53 39.35 19.24
CA ASP A 506 -2.49 40.25 18.71
C ASP A 506 -1.20 39.53 18.25
N ARG A 507 -1.14 38.22 18.46
CA ARG A 507 -0.04 37.38 17.96
C ARG A 507 -0.19 37.01 16.50
N ALA A 508 -1.35 37.21 15.87
CA ALA A 508 -1.56 36.88 14.47
C ALA A 508 -1.91 38.10 13.60
N GLN A 509 -1.34 38.13 12.39
CA GLN A 509 -1.74 39.02 11.33
C GLN A 509 -2.15 38.20 10.10
N TYR A 510 -3.35 38.43 9.59
CA TYR A 510 -3.85 37.74 8.40
C TYR A 510 -3.70 38.61 7.15
N PHE A 511 -3.21 38.00 6.07
CA PHE A 511 -3.18 38.59 4.74
C PHE A 511 -3.99 37.74 3.77
N ALA A 512 -4.97 38.39 3.12
CA ALA A 512 -5.73 37.81 2.03
C ALA A 512 -4.88 37.87 0.73
N VAL A 513 -3.95 36.93 0.58
CA VAL A 513 -2.97 36.86 -0.51
C VAL A 513 -2.93 35.44 -1.07
N ASP A 514 -2.89 35.33 -2.39
CA ASP A 514 -2.57 34.07 -3.05
C ASP A 514 -1.05 33.85 -2.92
N ALA A 515 -0.65 32.76 -2.26
CA ALA A 515 0.77 32.45 -2.07
C ALA A 515 1.53 32.24 -3.38
N THR A 516 0.84 31.99 -4.49
CA THR A 516 1.44 31.82 -5.82
C THR A 516 1.73 33.15 -6.54
N ASP A 517 1.18 34.27 -6.05
CA ASP A 517 1.46 35.61 -6.58
C ASP A 517 2.71 36.20 -5.91
N GLU A 518 3.87 36.03 -6.54
CA GLU A 518 5.17 36.50 -6.05
C GLU A 518 5.19 38.00 -5.71
N ALA A 519 4.46 38.83 -6.47
CA ALA A 519 4.43 40.27 -6.24
C ALA A 519 3.57 40.61 -5.03
N ALA A 520 2.39 39.99 -4.90
CA ALA A 520 1.51 40.17 -3.75
C ALA A 520 2.14 39.65 -2.45
N VAL A 521 2.80 38.48 -2.51
CA VAL A 521 3.56 37.91 -1.38
C VAL A 521 4.66 38.85 -0.92
N ARG A 522 5.49 39.36 -1.84
CA ARG A 522 6.56 40.31 -1.50
C ARG A 522 5.99 41.58 -0.85
N ALA A 523 4.93 42.15 -1.43
CA ALA A 523 4.29 43.35 -0.88
C ALA A 523 3.70 43.13 0.52
N ALA A 524 3.12 41.95 0.78
CA ALA A 524 2.56 41.62 2.09
C ALA A 524 3.63 41.36 3.15
N LEU A 525 4.77 40.77 2.77
CA LEU A 525 5.86 40.47 3.69
C LEU A 525 6.80 41.66 3.94
N GLU A 526 6.91 42.63 3.02
CA GLU A 526 7.84 43.76 3.15
C GLU A 526 7.82 44.48 4.51
N PRO A 527 6.67 44.73 5.18
CA PRO A 527 6.65 45.38 6.49
C PRO A 527 7.22 44.53 7.64
N VAL A 528 7.27 43.21 7.48
CA VAL A 528 7.59 42.23 8.54
C VAL A 528 8.76 41.30 8.18
N ARG A 529 9.32 41.41 6.97
CA ARG A 529 10.35 40.52 6.40
C ARG A 529 11.53 40.24 7.33
N GLU A 530 12.08 41.28 7.98
CA GLU A 530 13.26 41.18 8.85
C GLU A 530 12.95 40.48 10.19
N SER A 531 11.66 40.35 10.54
CA SER A 531 11.22 39.66 11.75
C SER A 531 10.85 38.20 11.51
N ILE A 532 10.71 37.77 10.24
CA ILE A 532 10.34 36.40 9.92
C ILE A 532 11.52 35.47 10.20
N THR A 533 11.31 34.51 11.10
CA THR A 533 12.32 33.52 11.47
C THR A 533 11.98 32.13 10.94
N GLY A 534 10.76 31.90 10.45
CA GLY A 534 10.41 30.63 9.87
C GLY A 534 9.17 30.62 9.00
N VAL A 535 9.00 29.51 8.27
CA VAL A 535 7.89 29.27 7.36
C VAL A 535 7.24 27.94 7.71
N VAL A 536 5.91 27.94 7.77
CA VAL A 536 5.08 26.73 7.81
C VAL A 536 4.23 26.71 6.54
N HIS A 537 4.56 25.80 5.63
CA HIS A 537 3.90 25.71 4.34
C HIS A 537 2.78 24.68 4.35
N GLY A 538 1.57 25.13 4.73
CA GLY A 538 0.34 24.33 4.77
C GLY A 538 -0.63 24.54 3.60
N ALA A 539 -0.20 25.25 2.53
CA ALA A 539 -1.08 25.52 1.41
C ALA A 539 -1.22 24.30 0.50
N GLY A 540 -2.46 24.03 0.07
CA GLY A 540 -2.75 22.93 -0.84
C GLY A 540 -4.22 22.88 -1.21
N VAL A 541 -4.51 22.24 -2.34
CA VAL A 541 -5.86 21.92 -2.81
C VAL A 541 -5.85 20.53 -3.44
N LEU A 542 -7.02 19.92 -3.52
CA LEU A 542 -7.24 18.65 -4.21
C LEU A 542 -7.94 18.89 -5.55
N ALA A 543 -7.65 18.03 -6.52
CA ALA A 543 -8.31 17.99 -7.83
C ALA A 543 -8.40 16.54 -8.32
N ASP A 544 -8.97 15.69 -7.48
CA ASP A 544 -8.92 14.23 -7.63
C ASP A 544 -9.62 13.76 -8.92
N SER A 545 -8.92 12.93 -9.68
CA SER A 545 -9.41 12.27 -10.90
C SER A 545 -8.42 11.18 -11.30
N MET A 546 -8.87 10.15 -12.01
CA MET A 546 -7.97 9.13 -12.55
C MET A 546 -6.89 9.78 -13.43
N ILE A 547 -5.69 9.18 -13.48
CA ILE A 547 -4.55 9.76 -14.20
C ILE A 547 -4.83 9.99 -15.70
N THR A 548 -5.71 9.18 -16.29
CA THR A 548 -6.20 9.30 -17.68
C THR A 548 -7.09 10.53 -17.91
N ALA A 549 -7.72 11.07 -16.86
CA ALA A 549 -8.62 12.21 -16.91
C ALA A 549 -7.95 13.54 -16.48
N LYS A 550 -6.66 13.51 -16.10
CA LYS A 550 -5.91 14.70 -15.70
C LYS A 550 -5.66 15.62 -16.90
N THR A 551 -5.84 16.91 -16.69
CA THR A 551 -5.50 17.96 -17.65
C THR A 551 -4.37 18.82 -17.09
N GLU A 552 -3.68 19.56 -17.97
CA GLU A 552 -2.64 20.51 -17.54
C GLU A 552 -3.18 21.53 -16.51
N GLU A 553 -4.39 22.05 -16.73
CA GLU A 553 -5.04 22.98 -15.80
C GLU A 553 -5.34 22.33 -14.44
N SER A 554 -5.85 21.10 -14.41
CA SER A 554 -6.14 20.42 -13.15
C SER A 554 -4.87 20.10 -12.37
N ILE A 555 -3.80 19.68 -13.06
CA ILE A 555 -2.49 19.41 -12.46
C ILE A 555 -1.90 20.69 -11.89
N ALA A 556 -1.85 21.78 -12.68
CA ALA A 556 -1.33 23.07 -12.26
C ALA A 556 -2.05 23.60 -11.01
N ARG A 557 -3.37 23.41 -10.92
CA ARG A 557 -4.17 23.79 -9.75
C ARG A 557 -3.68 23.14 -8.44
N VAL A 558 -3.11 21.93 -8.51
CA VAL A 558 -2.59 21.18 -7.36
C VAL A 558 -1.10 21.48 -7.12
N LEU A 559 -0.28 21.53 -8.18
CA LEU A 559 1.16 21.78 -8.07
C LEU A 559 1.47 23.21 -7.62
N GLU A 560 0.81 24.22 -8.19
CA GLU A 560 1.16 25.64 -7.97
C GLU A 560 1.09 26.06 -6.49
N PRO A 561 0.00 25.80 -5.72
CA PRO A 561 -0.06 26.23 -4.32
C PRO A 561 1.03 25.59 -3.44
N LYS A 562 1.51 24.39 -3.81
CA LYS A 562 2.53 23.64 -3.06
C LYS A 562 3.95 24.01 -3.46
N ILE A 563 4.24 24.01 -4.75
CA ILE A 563 5.59 24.25 -5.27
C ILE A 563 5.80 25.73 -5.53
N GLY A 564 4.97 26.33 -6.39
CA GLY A 564 5.03 27.75 -6.72
C GLY A 564 4.86 28.64 -5.48
N GLY A 565 3.87 28.31 -4.63
CA GLY A 565 3.58 29.05 -3.40
C GLY A 565 4.72 29.03 -2.39
N LEU A 566 5.36 27.87 -2.18
CA LEU A 566 6.54 27.78 -1.31
C LEU A 566 7.68 28.63 -1.85
N ILE A 567 8.01 28.49 -3.14
CA ILE A 567 9.14 29.20 -3.75
C ILE A 567 8.91 30.71 -3.74
N ALA A 568 7.68 31.17 -4.01
CA ALA A 568 7.32 32.59 -3.95
C ALA A 568 7.52 33.18 -2.55
N VAL A 569 7.13 32.45 -1.49
CA VAL A 569 7.34 32.87 -0.09
C VAL A 569 8.82 32.87 0.25
N LEU A 570 9.57 31.81 -0.06
CA LEU A 570 11.00 31.76 0.24
C LEU A 570 11.79 32.84 -0.50
N ALA A 571 11.45 33.13 -1.76
CA ALA A 571 12.10 34.18 -2.55
C ALA A 571 11.84 35.62 -2.01
N ALA A 572 10.84 35.80 -1.15
CA ALA A 572 10.55 37.06 -0.49
C ALA A 572 11.25 37.20 0.88
N LEU A 573 11.93 36.15 1.35
CA LEU A 573 12.54 36.06 2.67
C LEU A 573 14.06 35.88 2.59
N GLY A 574 14.74 36.11 3.72
CA GLY A 574 16.16 35.82 3.90
C GLY A 574 16.38 34.47 4.58
N ASP A 575 17.46 34.36 5.35
CA ASP A 575 17.80 33.16 6.10
C ASP A 575 16.72 32.82 7.14
N LEU A 576 16.34 31.54 7.19
CA LEU A 576 15.32 31.03 8.10
C LEU A 576 15.97 30.17 9.19
N ARG A 577 15.34 30.15 10.36
CA ARG A 577 15.62 29.19 11.44
C ARG A 577 14.76 27.94 11.34
N HIS A 578 13.54 28.08 10.81
CA HIS A 578 12.57 26.99 10.71
C HIS A 578 11.87 26.95 9.34
N LEU A 579 11.77 25.76 8.76
CA LEU A 579 11.00 25.48 7.56
C LEU A 579 10.22 24.18 7.73
N ILE A 580 8.91 24.26 7.95
CA ILE A 580 8.04 23.09 8.09
C ILE A 580 7.12 22.99 6.88
N LEU A 581 7.15 21.86 6.19
CA LEU A 581 6.35 21.60 4.98
C LEU A 581 5.28 20.56 5.29
N PHE A 582 4.02 20.87 4.95
CA PHE A 582 2.93 19.90 5.10
C PHE A 582 2.84 19.08 3.83
N THR A 583 3.24 17.82 3.94
CA THR A 583 3.20 16.84 2.86
C THR A 583 2.11 15.80 3.16
N SER A 584 2.18 14.60 2.59
CA SER A 584 1.12 13.61 2.74
C SER A 584 1.63 12.20 2.51
N VAL A 585 1.06 11.23 3.23
CA VAL A 585 1.23 9.79 2.99
C VAL A 585 0.96 9.39 1.53
N ALA A 586 0.12 10.14 0.80
CA ALA A 586 -0.12 9.93 -0.63
C ALA A 586 1.13 10.18 -1.49
N GLY A 587 2.04 11.06 -1.05
CA GLY A 587 3.36 11.24 -1.67
C GLY A 587 4.20 9.98 -1.51
N LEU A 588 4.27 9.44 -0.28
CA LEU A 588 5.11 8.29 0.06
C LEU A 588 4.63 6.96 -0.54
N PHE A 589 3.31 6.69 -0.58
CA PHE A 589 2.75 5.41 -1.05
C PHE A 589 2.01 5.47 -2.38
N GLY A 590 1.74 6.67 -2.90
CA GLY A 590 0.75 6.89 -3.96
C GLY A 590 -0.69 6.78 -3.43
N ASN A 591 -1.63 7.36 -4.17
CA ASN A 591 -3.06 7.16 -3.92
C ASN A 591 -3.85 7.28 -5.23
N ALA A 592 -4.72 6.32 -5.51
CA ALA A 592 -5.52 6.32 -6.73
C ALA A 592 -6.34 7.62 -6.87
N GLY A 593 -6.31 8.23 -8.06
CA GLY A 593 -6.97 9.50 -8.36
C GLY A 593 -6.16 10.75 -7.99
N GLN A 594 -4.99 10.59 -7.36
CA GLN A 594 -4.23 11.69 -6.76
C GLN A 594 -2.79 11.81 -7.29
N ALA A 595 -2.57 11.56 -8.59
CA ALA A 595 -1.21 11.55 -9.18
C ALA A 595 -0.47 12.90 -9.06
N ASP A 596 -1.16 14.01 -9.28
CA ASP A 596 -0.66 15.37 -9.11
C ASP A 596 -0.42 15.74 -7.63
N TYR A 597 -1.33 15.36 -6.75
CA TYR A 597 -1.18 15.59 -5.31
C TYR A 597 -0.02 14.77 -4.73
N ALA A 598 0.09 13.49 -5.08
CA ALA A 598 1.22 12.65 -4.71
C ALA A 598 2.54 13.24 -5.21
N ALA A 599 2.59 13.66 -6.48
CA ALA A 599 3.79 14.28 -7.06
C ALA A 599 4.18 15.59 -6.35
N ALA A 600 3.22 16.45 -6.02
CA ALA A 600 3.47 17.70 -5.33
C ALA A 600 4.05 17.49 -3.92
N ASN A 601 3.45 16.59 -3.14
CA ASN A 601 3.91 16.30 -1.78
C ASN A 601 5.29 15.65 -1.79
N GLU A 602 5.50 14.70 -2.71
CA GLU A 602 6.79 14.02 -2.84
C GLU A 602 7.91 14.96 -3.26
N ALA A 603 7.62 15.92 -4.16
CA ALA A 603 8.55 16.99 -4.53
C ALA A 603 8.99 17.82 -3.31
N LEU A 604 8.05 18.17 -2.42
CA LEU A 604 8.34 18.92 -1.20
C LEU A 604 9.22 18.14 -0.22
N CYS A 605 9.09 16.80 -0.13
CA CYS A 605 9.99 15.98 0.67
C CYS A 605 11.43 16.07 0.17
N ARG A 606 11.67 15.97 -1.15
CA ARG A 606 13.01 16.11 -1.74
C ARG A 606 13.56 17.53 -1.59
N PHE A 607 12.69 18.54 -1.75
CA PHE A 607 13.04 19.93 -1.49
C PHE A 607 13.52 20.13 -0.06
N ALA A 608 12.79 19.60 0.94
CA ALA A 608 13.15 19.71 2.35
C ALA A 608 14.55 19.14 2.65
N VAL A 609 14.85 17.93 2.14
CA VAL A 609 16.15 17.30 2.32
C VAL A 609 17.27 18.15 1.72
N SER A 610 17.10 18.59 0.47
CA SER A 610 18.11 19.39 -0.23
C SER A 610 18.27 20.78 0.37
N TYR A 611 17.18 21.40 0.84
CA TYR A 611 17.23 22.69 1.53
C TYR A 611 17.97 22.58 2.86
N ARG A 612 17.74 21.52 3.65
CA ARG A 612 18.48 21.27 4.89
C ARG A 612 19.98 21.08 4.61
N ALA A 613 20.33 20.36 3.54
CA ALA A 613 21.72 20.18 3.14
C ALA A 613 22.38 21.52 2.76
N ALA A 614 21.63 22.41 2.08
CA ALA A 614 22.10 23.74 1.70
C ALA A 614 22.12 24.75 2.86
N ALA A 615 21.26 24.58 3.87
CA ALA A 615 21.15 25.43 5.06
C ALA A 615 21.16 24.58 6.35
N PRO A 616 22.32 24.06 6.80
CA PRO A 616 22.42 23.13 7.92
C PRO A 616 21.96 23.70 9.28
N ASP A 617 21.98 25.03 9.43
CA ASP A 617 21.54 25.73 10.64
C ASP A 617 20.02 25.97 10.67
N CYS A 618 19.31 25.74 9.56
CA CYS A 618 17.86 25.80 9.50
C CYS A 618 17.27 24.44 9.90
N HIS A 619 16.32 24.45 10.83
CA HIS A 619 15.52 23.27 11.15
C HIS A 619 14.44 23.08 10.08
N VAL A 620 14.56 22.01 9.29
CA VAL A 620 13.67 21.73 8.16
C VAL A 620 13.00 20.38 8.34
N THR A 621 11.66 20.35 8.32
CA THR A 621 10.89 19.11 8.36
C THR A 621 9.76 19.13 7.33
N ALA A 622 9.71 18.11 6.47
CA ALA A 622 8.52 17.71 5.74
C ALA A 622 7.74 16.66 6.55
N ILE A 623 6.46 16.92 6.79
CA ILE A 623 5.58 16.03 7.56
C ILE A 623 4.58 15.39 6.60
N ASP A 624 4.79 14.11 6.31
CA ASP A 624 3.86 13.27 5.58
C ASP A 624 2.69 12.93 6.49
N TRP A 625 1.58 13.67 6.33
CA TRP A 625 0.39 13.43 7.11
C TRP A 625 -0.37 12.19 6.61
N GLY A 626 -0.75 11.32 7.55
CA GLY A 626 -1.82 10.33 7.35
C GLY A 626 -3.19 10.98 7.12
N ALA A 627 -4.21 10.16 6.89
CA ALA A 627 -5.58 10.65 6.70
C ALA A 627 -6.13 11.24 8.01
N TRP A 628 -6.26 12.56 8.09
CA TRP A 628 -6.81 13.24 9.27
C TRP A 628 -8.28 12.88 9.49
N ASP A 629 -8.70 12.71 10.75
CA ASP A 629 -10.11 12.62 11.11
C ASP A 629 -10.77 14.01 11.05
N GLY A 630 -11.06 14.47 9.83
CA GLY A 630 -11.59 15.80 9.52
C GLY A 630 -10.74 16.56 8.50
N GLY A 631 -10.96 17.86 8.37
CA GLY A 631 -10.26 18.69 7.37
C GLY A 631 -10.65 18.33 5.94
N MET A 632 -9.73 17.74 5.17
CA MET A 632 -9.97 17.31 3.78
C MET A 632 -10.68 15.95 3.69
N VAL A 633 -10.79 15.20 4.80
CA VAL A 633 -11.55 13.94 4.85
C VAL A 633 -13.01 14.26 5.16
N THR A 634 -13.89 14.02 4.18
CA THR A 634 -15.34 14.19 4.34
C THR A 634 -15.94 13.02 5.12
N PRO A 635 -17.17 13.12 5.64
CA PRO A 635 -17.85 12.00 6.30
C PRO A 635 -17.88 10.71 5.46
N GLU A 636 -18.10 10.83 4.15
CA GLU A 636 -18.14 9.70 3.23
C GLU A 636 -16.76 9.04 3.09
N LEU A 637 -15.69 9.84 3.05
CA LEU A 637 -14.32 9.33 2.95
C LEU A 637 -13.87 8.69 4.28
N ARG A 638 -14.34 9.21 5.42
CA ARG A 638 -14.15 8.58 6.74
C ARG A 638 -14.74 7.18 6.77
N GLU A 639 -15.97 7.00 6.31
CA GLU A 639 -16.62 5.67 6.24
C GLU A 639 -15.84 4.72 5.31
N TYR A 640 -15.39 5.22 4.15
CA TYR A 640 -14.56 4.44 3.22
C TYR A 640 -13.26 3.95 3.85
N PHE A 641 -12.54 4.82 4.60
CA PHE A 641 -11.31 4.46 5.29
C PHE A 641 -11.55 3.48 6.44
N ASN A 642 -12.59 3.70 7.25
CA ASN A 642 -12.97 2.80 8.33
C ASN A 642 -13.34 1.41 7.81
N ALA A 643 -14.08 1.31 6.71
CA ALA A 643 -14.45 0.04 6.09
C ALA A 643 -13.23 -0.76 5.59
N ARG A 644 -12.12 -0.08 5.28
CA ARG A 644 -10.84 -0.67 4.88
C ARG A 644 -9.83 -0.79 6.02
N GLN A 645 -10.26 -0.53 7.26
CA GLN A 645 -9.40 -0.52 8.45
C GLN A 645 -8.17 0.39 8.31
N ILE A 646 -8.29 1.48 7.54
CA ILE A 646 -7.27 2.51 7.42
C ILE A 646 -7.44 3.47 8.61
N PRO A 647 -6.49 3.51 9.56
CA PRO A 647 -6.64 4.34 10.75
C PRO A 647 -6.61 5.83 10.40
N LEU A 648 -7.56 6.58 10.92
CA LEU A 648 -7.57 8.04 10.81
C LEU A 648 -6.70 8.67 11.90
N LEU A 649 -5.96 9.71 11.54
CA LEU A 649 -5.13 10.49 12.44
C LEU A 649 -6.03 11.43 13.27
N PRO A 650 -6.08 11.27 14.61
CA PRO A 650 -6.87 12.16 15.46
C PRO A 650 -6.32 13.59 15.39
N PRO A 651 -7.19 14.63 15.33
CA PRO A 651 -6.74 16.00 15.14
C PRO A 651 -5.79 16.51 16.23
N GLU A 652 -6.06 16.15 17.49
CA GLU A 652 -5.20 16.49 18.62
C GLU A 652 -3.81 15.83 18.53
N SER A 653 -3.74 14.58 18.10
CA SER A 653 -2.48 13.86 17.91
C SER A 653 -1.67 14.44 16.76
N GLY A 654 -2.33 14.78 15.64
CA GLY A 654 -1.67 15.46 14.53
C GLY A 654 -1.13 16.84 14.93
N ALA A 655 -1.93 17.64 15.65
CA ALA A 655 -1.49 18.93 16.15
C ALA A 655 -0.31 18.79 17.15
N ALA A 656 -0.35 17.80 18.03
CA ALA A 656 0.75 17.49 18.94
C ALA A 656 2.01 17.07 18.18
N ALA A 657 1.90 16.25 17.14
CA ALA A 657 3.05 15.85 16.32
C ALA A 657 3.70 17.06 15.64
N PHE A 658 2.90 18.02 15.17
CA PHE A 658 3.38 19.27 14.60
C PHE A 658 4.13 20.13 15.63
N THR A 659 3.57 20.33 16.83
CA THR A 659 4.24 21.17 17.84
C THR A 659 5.56 20.58 18.32
N GLU A 660 5.67 19.25 18.35
CA GLU A 660 6.88 18.56 18.79
C GLU A 660 8.08 18.82 17.86
N GLN A 661 7.84 19.16 16.59
CA GLN A 661 8.92 19.53 15.66
C GLN A 661 9.66 20.80 16.10
N PHE A 662 9.03 21.67 16.89
CA PHE A 662 9.66 22.85 17.46
C PHE A 662 10.32 22.57 18.82
N THR A 663 10.81 21.35 19.06
CA THR A 663 11.56 20.97 20.26
C THR A 663 12.99 20.58 19.90
N ALA A 664 13.93 20.72 20.85
CA ALA A 664 15.33 20.34 20.61
C ALA A 664 15.51 18.86 20.27
N GLU A 665 14.63 17.97 20.76
CA GLU A 665 14.67 16.53 20.49
C GLU A 665 14.32 16.17 19.04
N ARG A 666 13.70 17.08 18.28
CA ARG A 666 13.29 16.87 16.88
C ARG A 666 14.06 17.70 15.88
N ALA A 667 15.09 18.43 16.32
CA ALA A 667 15.90 19.29 15.46
C ALA A 667 16.51 18.57 14.24
N THR A 668 16.70 17.24 14.35
CA THR A 668 17.28 16.41 13.30
C THR A 668 16.29 15.70 12.39
N ASP A 669 15.00 15.74 12.70
CA ASP A 669 13.94 15.21 11.82
C ASP A 669 13.99 15.95 10.48
N THR A 670 13.69 15.28 9.37
CA THR A 670 13.66 15.95 8.04
C THR A 670 12.50 15.49 7.20
N VAL A 671 12.26 14.19 7.12
CA VAL A 671 11.03 13.66 6.54
C VAL A 671 10.45 12.66 7.52
N VAL A 672 9.23 12.92 7.96
CA VAL A 672 8.54 12.08 8.94
C VAL A 672 7.12 11.80 8.49
N LEU A 673 6.68 10.56 8.65
CA LEU A 673 5.29 10.16 8.46
C LEU A 673 4.59 10.11 9.81
N VAL A 674 3.46 10.80 9.94
CA VAL A 674 2.64 10.82 11.16
C VAL A 674 1.31 10.13 10.91
N GLY A 675 1.02 9.09 11.69
CA GLY A 675 -0.12 8.20 11.49
C GLY A 675 0.29 6.86 10.89
N ALA A 676 -0.68 6.07 10.44
CA ALA A 676 -0.43 4.72 9.95
C ALA A 676 0.47 4.71 8.69
N ALA A 677 1.48 3.84 8.69
CA ALA A 677 2.35 3.58 7.55
C ALA A 677 1.70 2.66 6.50
N THR A 678 0.51 3.02 6.03
CA THR A 678 -0.30 2.24 5.10
C THR A 678 -0.70 3.05 3.87
N ALA A 679 -0.76 2.38 2.72
CA ALA A 679 -1.29 2.99 1.52
C ALA A 679 -2.79 3.25 1.66
N LEU A 680 -3.26 4.42 1.21
CA LEU A 680 -4.68 4.80 1.27
C LEU A 680 -5.55 4.03 0.25
N SER A 681 -4.90 3.50 -0.80
CA SER A 681 -5.50 2.63 -1.80
C SER A 681 -4.68 1.35 -1.90
N GLY A 682 -5.33 0.18 -1.74
CA GLY A 682 -4.69 -1.13 -1.90
C GLY A 682 -4.84 -1.63 -3.34
N PRO A 683 -3.81 -2.27 -3.92
CA PRO A 683 -3.95 -2.92 -5.21
C PRO A 683 -4.75 -4.22 -5.01
N ASP A 684 -5.87 -4.36 -5.71
CA ASP A 684 -6.61 -5.62 -5.79
C ASP A 684 -5.87 -6.51 -6.81
N THR A 685 -4.90 -7.29 -6.35
CA THR A 685 -4.11 -8.15 -7.25
C THR A 685 -4.58 -9.59 -7.13
N GLY A 686 -5.15 -10.10 -8.23
CA GLY A 686 -5.25 -11.54 -8.47
C GLY A 686 -3.88 -12.22 -8.53
N ALA A 687 -3.85 -13.53 -8.76
CA ALA A 687 -2.60 -14.30 -8.77
C ALA A 687 -1.54 -13.68 -9.69
N PRO A 688 -0.31 -13.39 -9.22
CA PRO A 688 0.74 -12.91 -10.10
C PRO A 688 1.06 -13.99 -11.15
N PRO A 689 1.31 -13.64 -12.41
CA PRO A 689 1.62 -14.63 -13.43
C PRO A 689 2.92 -15.38 -13.11
N ALA A 690 3.07 -16.57 -13.71
CA ALA A 690 4.30 -17.35 -13.60
C ALA A 690 5.51 -16.53 -14.05
N VAL A 691 6.63 -16.71 -13.37
CA VAL A 691 7.88 -16.00 -13.65
C VAL A 691 9.07 -16.93 -13.45
N ARG A 692 10.10 -16.73 -14.25
CA ARG A 692 11.44 -17.22 -13.97
C ARG A 692 12.38 -16.04 -13.86
N ALA A 693 13.06 -15.90 -12.74
CA ALA A 693 13.97 -14.79 -12.46
C ALA A 693 15.39 -15.31 -12.24
N ARG A 694 16.38 -14.53 -12.65
CA ARG A 694 17.80 -14.85 -12.52
C ARG A 694 18.43 -13.97 -11.46
N ARG A 695 19.10 -14.61 -10.51
CA ARG A 695 19.81 -13.95 -9.41
C ARG A 695 21.30 -14.18 -9.52
N THR A 696 22.08 -13.11 -9.42
CA THR A 696 23.55 -13.19 -9.34
C THR A 696 24.01 -13.56 -7.92
N ILE A 697 24.93 -14.52 -7.81
CA ILE A 697 25.44 -15.06 -6.54
C ILE A 697 26.97 -15.18 -6.48
N GLY A 698 27.69 -14.60 -7.45
CA GLY A 698 29.14 -14.83 -7.62
C GLY A 698 30.02 -14.47 -6.43
N SER A 699 29.63 -13.51 -5.58
CA SER A 699 30.35 -13.11 -4.37
C SER A 699 29.78 -13.70 -3.07
N LEU A 700 28.76 -14.56 -3.15
CA LEU A 700 28.01 -15.02 -1.98
C LEU A 700 28.89 -15.77 -0.96
N THR A 701 29.92 -16.48 -1.44
CA THR A 701 30.85 -17.27 -0.62
C THR A 701 31.81 -16.42 0.21
N GLU A 702 31.94 -15.13 -0.09
CA GLU A 702 32.77 -14.18 0.69
C GLU A 702 32.10 -13.80 2.01
N HIS A 703 30.78 -13.96 2.11
CA HIS A 703 30.04 -13.61 3.32
C HIS A 703 30.32 -14.61 4.46
N PRO A 704 30.65 -14.15 5.69
CA PRO A 704 31.04 -15.03 6.81
C PRO A 704 30.03 -16.14 7.13
N ALA A 705 28.72 -15.84 7.09
CA ALA A 705 27.69 -16.84 7.33
C ALA A 705 27.69 -17.96 6.28
N ILE A 706 27.91 -17.63 5.00
CA ILE A 706 27.98 -18.64 3.92
C ILE A 706 29.27 -19.44 4.02
N ALA A 707 30.40 -18.76 4.25
CA ALA A 707 31.70 -19.41 4.43
C ALA A 707 31.72 -20.38 5.64
N ALA A 708 30.90 -20.12 6.66
CA ALA A 708 30.77 -20.96 7.84
C ALA A 708 29.95 -22.25 7.63
N HIS A 709 29.15 -22.33 6.56
CA HIS A 709 28.40 -23.53 6.20
C HIS A 709 29.23 -24.45 5.30
N LYS A 710 30.18 -25.16 5.93
CA LYS A 710 31.22 -25.95 5.25
C LYS A 710 31.15 -27.43 5.60
N VAL A 711 30.84 -28.29 4.63
CA VAL A 711 30.78 -29.74 4.81
C VAL A 711 32.06 -30.39 4.28
N GLY A 712 32.88 -30.94 5.18
CA GLY A 712 34.24 -31.36 4.86
C GLY A 712 35.08 -30.14 4.46
N THR A 713 35.54 -30.11 3.21
CA THR A 713 36.35 -29.00 2.67
C THR A 713 35.55 -28.04 1.80
N HIS A 714 34.26 -28.29 1.58
CA HIS A 714 33.47 -27.58 0.59
C HIS A 714 32.45 -26.65 1.24
N ILE A 715 32.36 -25.42 0.74
CA ILE A 715 31.27 -24.50 1.09
C ILE A 715 30.02 -24.99 0.37
N VAL A 716 28.92 -25.12 1.11
CA VAL A 716 27.64 -25.56 0.59
C VAL A 716 26.62 -24.48 0.89
N LEU A 717 25.74 -24.13 -0.05
CA LEU A 717 24.65 -23.20 0.23
C LEU A 717 23.69 -23.83 1.26
N PRO A 718 23.40 -23.17 2.40
CA PRO A 718 22.45 -23.72 3.36
C PRO A 718 21.05 -23.86 2.73
N ALA A 719 20.30 -24.90 3.12
CA ALA A 719 18.98 -25.17 2.58
C ALA A 719 18.00 -24.00 2.80
N THR A 720 18.15 -23.29 3.93
CA THR A 720 17.36 -22.09 4.27
C THR A 720 17.57 -20.92 3.31
N PHE A 721 18.71 -20.85 2.62
CA PHE A 721 18.95 -19.86 1.55
C PHE A 721 18.25 -20.29 0.25
N GLY A 722 18.23 -21.59 -0.06
CA GLY A 722 17.42 -22.11 -1.18
C GLY A 722 15.93 -21.81 -0.99
N LEU A 723 15.41 -22.05 0.22
CA LEU A 723 14.04 -21.68 0.62
C LEU A 723 13.84 -20.16 0.59
N GLY A 724 14.76 -19.42 1.19
CA GLY A 724 14.71 -17.96 1.28
C GLY A 724 14.72 -17.26 -0.08
N ALA A 725 15.41 -17.81 -1.08
CA ALA A 725 15.37 -17.30 -2.46
C ALA A 725 13.97 -17.37 -3.07
N MET A 726 13.26 -18.47 -2.83
CA MET A 726 11.87 -18.66 -3.31
C MET A 726 10.91 -17.72 -2.57
N ILE A 727 11.01 -17.64 -1.24
CA ILE A 727 10.18 -16.76 -0.40
C ILE A 727 10.38 -15.30 -0.80
N ASN A 728 11.63 -14.85 -0.86
CA ASN A 728 11.96 -13.46 -1.17
C ASN A 728 11.41 -13.01 -2.53
N LEU A 729 11.57 -13.84 -3.58
CA LEU A 729 11.03 -13.51 -4.89
C LEU A 729 9.49 -13.50 -4.89
N ALA A 730 8.85 -14.43 -4.17
CA ALA A 730 7.40 -14.52 -4.10
C ALA A 730 6.77 -13.28 -3.43
N GLU A 731 7.30 -12.86 -2.29
CA GLU A 731 6.82 -11.67 -1.57
C GLU A 731 7.04 -10.39 -2.39
N ARG A 732 8.22 -10.23 -3.00
CA ARG A 732 8.52 -9.08 -3.87
C ARG A 732 7.61 -8.98 -5.09
N ARG A 733 7.00 -10.08 -5.52
CA ARG A 733 6.04 -10.13 -6.65
C ARG A 733 4.58 -10.03 -6.26
N ALA A 734 4.28 -10.17 -4.98
CA ALA A 734 2.93 -10.10 -4.44
C ALA A 734 2.83 -8.96 -3.40
N PRO A 735 2.87 -7.68 -3.83
CA PRO A 735 2.78 -6.55 -2.91
C PRO A 735 1.59 -6.68 -1.95
N GLY A 736 1.83 -6.47 -0.66
CA GLY A 736 0.80 -6.62 0.38
C GLY A 736 0.66 -8.05 0.92
N ARG A 737 1.29 -9.06 0.32
CA ARG A 737 1.26 -10.45 0.77
C ARG A 737 2.62 -10.92 1.27
N SER A 738 2.59 -11.79 2.28
CA SER A 738 3.78 -12.42 2.88
C SER A 738 3.63 -13.94 2.86
N VAL A 739 4.74 -14.67 2.83
CA VAL A 739 4.70 -16.13 2.96
C VAL A 739 4.47 -16.49 4.42
N ILE A 740 3.28 -17.04 4.71
CA ILE A 740 2.86 -17.46 6.06
C ILE A 740 3.04 -18.97 6.29
N GLY A 741 3.36 -19.73 5.25
CA GLY A 741 3.68 -21.14 5.38
C GLY A 741 4.32 -21.74 4.13
N VAL A 742 4.87 -22.94 4.28
CA VAL A 742 5.53 -23.71 3.22
C VAL A 742 5.11 -25.17 3.32
N ARG A 743 4.94 -25.84 2.18
CA ARG A 743 4.66 -27.27 2.09
C ARG A 743 5.68 -27.96 1.21
N GLU A 744 6.02 -29.18 1.57
CA GLU A 744 6.87 -30.10 0.79
C GLU A 744 8.16 -29.42 0.29
N PHE A 745 8.88 -28.75 1.20
CA PHE A 745 10.19 -28.19 0.86
C PHE A 745 11.20 -29.32 0.73
N GLU A 746 11.85 -29.43 -0.43
CA GLU A 746 12.80 -30.51 -0.72
C GLU A 746 14.15 -29.97 -1.20
N VAL A 747 15.21 -30.58 -0.68
CA VAL A 747 16.60 -30.42 -1.13
C VAL A 747 16.95 -31.61 -2.03
N LEU A 748 16.78 -31.44 -3.34
CA LEU A 748 17.07 -32.50 -4.32
C LEU A 748 18.58 -32.73 -4.45
N LYS A 749 19.34 -31.64 -4.54
CA LYS A 749 20.81 -31.66 -4.55
C LYS A 749 21.32 -30.31 -4.06
N GLY A 750 22.14 -30.34 -3.01
CA GLY A 750 22.80 -29.14 -2.50
C GLY A 750 23.64 -28.43 -3.56
N ILE A 751 23.80 -27.12 -3.39
CA ILE A 751 24.69 -26.30 -4.21
C ILE A 751 26.04 -26.24 -3.51
N VAL A 752 27.06 -26.79 -4.15
CA VAL A 752 28.44 -26.87 -3.63
C VAL A 752 29.29 -25.89 -4.44
N PHE A 753 30.07 -25.06 -3.75
CA PHE A 753 30.93 -24.06 -4.39
C PHE A 753 32.38 -24.59 -4.56
N ASP A 754 32.52 -25.69 -5.29
CA ASP A 754 33.81 -26.27 -5.71
C ASP A 754 34.34 -25.66 -7.02
N HIS A 755 33.48 -24.97 -7.76
CA HIS A 755 33.79 -24.10 -8.89
C HIS A 755 32.93 -22.81 -8.83
N PRO A 756 33.27 -21.76 -9.60
CA PRO A 756 32.47 -20.55 -9.63
C PRO A 756 31.05 -20.81 -10.15
N ILE A 757 30.05 -20.51 -9.31
CA ILE A 757 28.64 -20.49 -9.69
C ILE A 757 28.21 -19.02 -9.67
N ALA A 758 27.93 -18.47 -10.85
CA ALA A 758 27.63 -17.05 -10.97
C ALA A 758 26.16 -16.72 -10.66
N GLU A 759 25.24 -17.65 -10.93
CA GLU A 759 23.80 -17.35 -11.01
C GLU A 759 22.92 -18.50 -10.52
N LEU A 760 21.72 -18.15 -10.06
CA LEU A 760 20.58 -19.06 -9.81
C LEU A 760 19.40 -18.61 -10.67
N ASP A 761 18.63 -19.57 -11.21
CA ASP A 761 17.29 -19.25 -11.71
C ASP A 761 16.25 -19.66 -10.66
N ILE A 762 15.27 -18.81 -10.40
CA ILE A 762 14.18 -19.04 -9.46
C ILE A 762 12.88 -18.98 -10.27
N GLU A 763 12.10 -20.05 -10.22
CA GLU A 763 10.82 -20.15 -10.93
C GLU A 763 9.68 -20.11 -9.92
N LEU A 764 8.67 -19.30 -10.20
CA LEU A 764 7.41 -19.24 -9.46
C LEU A 764 6.25 -19.50 -10.41
N VAL A 765 5.35 -20.39 -10.02
CA VAL A 765 4.16 -20.75 -10.78
C VAL A 765 2.95 -20.71 -9.86
N PRO A 766 1.87 -19.98 -10.20
CA PRO A 766 0.62 -20.01 -9.44
C PRO A 766 0.12 -21.43 -9.23
N GLY A 767 -0.18 -21.75 -7.98
CA GLY A 767 -0.78 -23.02 -7.54
C GLY A 767 -2.30 -23.00 -7.59
N ASP A 768 -2.90 -21.82 -7.51
CA ASP A 768 -4.35 -21.57 -7.57
C ASP A 768 -4.66 -20.24 -8.29
N GLU A 769 -5.96 -19.99 -8.52
CA GLU A 769 -6.44 -18.78 -9.22
C GLU A 769 -6.31 -17.49 -8.38
N HIS A 770 -6.25 -17.62 -7.05
CA HIS A 770 -6.19 -16.49 -6.11
C HIS A 770 -4.75 -16.13 -5.68
N GLY A 771 -3.75 -16.86 -6.18
CA GLY A 771 -2.33 -16.69 -5.87
C GLY A 771 -1.95 -17.01 -4.42
N ALA A 772 -2.81 -17.73 -3.68
CA ALA A 772 -2.54 -18.09 -2.29
C ALA A 772 -1.53 -19.22 -2.16
N LEU A 773 -1.50 -20.11 -3.14
CA LEU A 773 -0.47 -21.13 -3.29
C LEU A 773 0.44 -20.78 -4.47
N VAL A 774 1.74 -20.86 -4.26
CA VAL A 774 2.76 -20.66 -5.30
C VAL A 774 3.74 -21.83 -5.28
N ARG A 775 3.82 -22.57 -6.37
CA ARG A 775 4.88 -23.57 -6.56
C ARG A 775 6.17 -22.84 -6.93
N ALA A 776 7.25 -23.15 -6.23
CA ALA A 776 8.53 -22.50 -6.41
C ALA A 776 9.64 -23.52 -6.59
N ALA A 777 10.63 -23.19 -7.43
CA ALA A 777 11.81 -24.00 -7.64
C ALA A 777 13.06 -23.13 -7.85
N VAL A 778 14.20 -23.60 -7.37
CA VAL A 778 15.51 -22.97 -7.60
C VAL A 778 16.36 -23.92 -8.44
N TYR A 779 16.91 -23.38 -9.52
CA TYR A 779 17.80 -24.06 -10.44
C TYR A 779 19.21 -23.51 -10.30
N ALA A 780 20.20 -24.41 -10.36
CA ALA A 780 21.60 -24.05 -10.54
C ALA A 780 22.20 -24.98 -11.58
N GLU A 781 22.91 -24.39 -12.55
CA GLU A 781 23.53 -25.13 -13.66
C GLU A 781 22.53 -25.96 -14.47
N GLY A 782 21.31 -25.42 -14.68
CA GLY A 782 20.26 -26.06 -15.47
C GLY A 782 19.49 -27.19 -14.76
N ALA A 783 19.83 -27.53 -13.52
CA ALA A 783 19.15 -28.57 -12.74
C ALA A 783 18.42 -27.97 -11.52
N VAL A 784 17.24 -28.52 -11.20
CA VAL A 784 16.50 -28.17 -9.98
C VAL A 784 17.31 -28.60 -8.76
N ARG A 785 17.50 -27.69 -7.81
CA ARG A 785 18.23 -27.91 -6.55
C ARG A 785 17.29 -27.92 -5.35
N PHE A 786 16.34 -27.01 -5.36
CA PHE A 786 15.33 -26.84 -4.31
C PHE A 786 13.95 -26.68 -4.93
N ARG A 787 12.90 -27.13 -4.24
CA ARG A 787 11.51 -26.83 -4.58
C ARG A 787 10.62 -26.81 -3.35
N ALA A 788 9.52 -26.06 -3.43
CA ALA A 788 8.51 -25.97 -2.39
C ALA A 788 7.16 -25.51 -2.95
N GLU A 789 6.10 -25.66 -2.18
CA GLU A 789 4.85 -24.90 -2.35
C GLU A 789 4.75 -23.86 -1.23
N LEU A 790 4.69 -22.57 -1.60
CA LEU A 790 4.59 -21.44 -0.69
C LEU A 790 3.11 -21.07 -0.47
N VAL A 791 2.77 -20.69 0.76
CA VAL A 791 1.43 -20.22 1.14
C VAL A 791 1.51 -18.73 1.47
N LEU A 792 0.82 -17.89 0.69
CA LEU A 792 0.81 -16.44 0.85
C LEU A 792 -0.46 -15.97 1.58
N GLY A 793 -0.29 -15.12 2.59
CA GLY A 793 -1.36 -14.45 3.33
C GLY A 793 -1.16 -12.93 3.38
N ASP A 794 -2.13 -12.21 3.95
CA ASP A 794 -2.08 -10.75 4.06
C ASP A 794 -1.02 -10.30 5.07
N SER A 795 -0.20 -9.31 4.68
CA SER A 795 0.94 -8.87 5.49
C SER A 795 0.52 -8.18 6.79
N VAL A 796 -0.70 -7.61 6.85
CA VAL A 796 -1.24 -6.98 8.07
C VAL A 796 -1.47 -8.03 9.17
N ALA A 797 -1.80 -9.27 8.80
CA ALA A 797 -1.96 -10.39 9.73
C ALA A 797 -0.62 -11.07 10.09
N ALA A 798 0.46 -10.79 9.35
CA ALA A 798 1.76 -11.46 9.54
C ALA A 798 2.58 -10.90 10.71
N GLY A 799 2.29 -9.67 11.18
CA GLY A 799 3.00 -9.01 12.29
C GLY A 799 2.22 -8.94 13.61
N GLN A 800 0.93 -9.29 13.60
CA GLN A 800 0.14 -9.46 14.83
C GLN A 800 -0.05 -10.95 15.05
N PRO A 801 0.25 -11.50 16.25
CA PRO A 801 -0.16 -12.86 16.56
C PRO A 801 -1.67 -12.93 16.35
N SER A 802 -2.11 -13.63 15.29
CA SER A 802 -3.52 -13.77 15.01
C SER A 802 -4.16 -14.38 16.26
N GLY A 803 -5.29 -13.84 16.70
CA GLY A 803 -6.01 -14.33 17.88
C GLY A 803 -6.53 -15.78 17.78
N GLN A 804 -6.04 -16.55 16.82
CA GLN A 804 -6.20 -17.99 16.72
C GLN A 804 -5.07 -18.68 17.48
N ASP A 805 -5.37 -19.18 18.69
CA ASP A 805 -4.54 -20.04 19.53
C ASP A 805 -3.03 -19.86 19.35
N VAL A 806 -2.47 -18.81 19.96
CA VAL A 806 -1.03 -18.75 20.27
C VAL A 806 -0.74 -19.93 21.18
N GLY A 807 -0.38 -21.06 20.57
CA GLY A 807 -0.21 -22.32 21.27
C GLY A 807 0.99 -22.22 22.20
N LEU A 808 0.75 -21.86 23.46
CA LEU A 808 1.78 -21.86 24.50
C LEU A 808 2.31 -23.28 24.65
N LEU A 809 3.54 -23.51 24.21
CA LEU A 809 4.22 -24.79 24.37
C LEU A 809 5.03 -24.76 25.66
N SER A 810 4.68 -25.65 26.60
CA SER A 810 5.50 -25.88 27.79
C SER A 810 6.74 -26.70 27.42
N ALA A 811 7.90 -26.07 27.42
CA ALA A 811 9.17 -26.75 27.15
C ALA A 811 9.57 -27.66 28.33
N PRO A 812 9.98 -28.91 28.10
CA PRO A 812 10.59 -29.76 29.12
C PRO A 812 11.79 -29.08 29.79
N THR A 813 11.91 -29.25 31.11
CA THR A 813 13.03 -28.73 31.91
C THR A 813 13.88 -29.89 32.45
N GLY A 814 15.20 -29.75 32.36
CA GLY A 814 16.19 -30.69 32.89
C GLY A 814 17.43 -29.94 33.38
N ASP A 815 18.48 -30.68 33.69
CA ASP A 815 19.76 -30.07 34.10
C ASP A 815 20.46 -29.47 32.87
N PRO A 816 20.68 -28.14 32.84
CA PRO A 816 21.23 -27.48 31.66
C PRO A 816 22.70 -27.84 31.44
N THR A 817 23.05 -28.15 30.20
CA THR A 817 24.44 -28.39 29.77
C THR A 817 24.83 -27.50 28.59
N ASP A 818 26.13 -27.23 28.45
CA ASP A 818 26.67 -26.44 27.33
C ASP A 818 26.40 -27.12 25.97
N ALA A 819 25.76 -26.42 25.03
CA ALA A 819 25.46 -26.92 23.70
C ALA A 819 26.65 -26.78 22.72
N VAL A 820 27.71 -26.05 23.06
CA VAL A 820 28.91 -25.90 22.22
C VAL A 820 29.56 -27.26 21.90
N VAL A 821 29.38 -28.24 22.78
CA VAL A 821 29.85 -29.63 22.56
C VAL A 821 29.27 -30.26 21.29
N ILE A 822 28.07 -29.85 20.85
CA ILE A 822 27.44 -30.33 19.61
C ILE A 822 28.31 -29.98 18.39
N TYR A 823 28.86 -28.78 18.36
CA TYR A 823 29.76 -28.34 17.29
C TYR A 823 31.16 -28.91 17.48
N ARG A 824 31.69 -28.85 18.71
CA ARG A 824 33.05 -29.30 19.04
C ARG A 824 33.27 -30.79 18.75
N ASP A 825 32.28 -31.62 19.03
CA ASP A 825 32.40 -33.08 18.92
C ASP A 825 32.02 -33.59 17.51
N GLY A 826 31.68 -32.68 16.58
CA GLY A 826 31.37 -32.99 15.18
C GLY A 826 29.99 -33.60 14.96
N VAL A 827 29.04 -33.37 15.87
CA VAL A 827 27.61 -33.66 15.62
C VAL A 827 27.05 -32.67 14.59
N GLN A 828 27.55 -31.43 14.62
CA GLN A 828 27.32 -30.40 13.62
C GLN A 828 28.64 -29.91 13.00
N PHE A 829 28.60 -29.44 11.75
CA PHE A 829 29.78 -29.00 10.99
C PHE A 829 30.02 -27.48 10.98
N HIS A 830 28.99 -26.71 11.33
CA HIS A 830 28.95 -25.25 11.24
C HIS A 830 30.13 -24.56 11.95
N ALA A 831 30.81 -23.65 11.24
CA ALA A 831 31.87 -22.83 11.81
C ALA A 831 31.28 -21.69 12.68
N PRO A 832 32.09 -20.97 13.49
CA PRO A 832 31.60 -20.08 14.55
C PRO A 832 30.52 -19.07 14.16
N ALA A 833 30.52 -18.54 12.93
CA ALA A 833 29.51 -17.58 12.47
C ALA A 833 28.08 -18.14 12.37
N LEU A 834 27.90 -19.47 12.41
CA LEU A 834 26.59 -20.15 12.42
C LEU A 834 26.39 -21.01 13.69
N GLN A 835 27.22 -20.83 14.72
CA GLN A 835 27.08 -21.54 15.98
C GLN A 835 26.17 -20.75 16.93
N GLY A 836 24.88 -21.04 16.90
CA GLY A 836 23.87 -20.36 17.71
C GLY A 836 23.27 -21.17 18.85
N MET A 837 23.45 -22.50 18.90
CA MET A 837 23.01 -23.31 20.04
C MET A 837 23.90 -23.03 21.26
N ARG A 838 23.31 -22.57 22.37
CA ARG A 838 24.05 -22.17 23.59
C ARG A 838 23.90 -23.18 24.72
N THR A 839 22.66 -23.57 25.02
CA THR A 839 22.36 -24.44 26.17
C THR A 839 21.41 -25.55 25.77
N ILE A 840 21.71 -26.78 26.18
CA ILE A 840 20.76 -27.89 26.14
C ILE A 840 19.99 -27.84 27.46
N ARG A 841 18.72 -27.43 27.43
CA ARG A 841 17.88 -27.31 28.64
C ARG A 841 17.27 -28.64 29.08
N ALA A 842 16.98 -29.51 28.12
CA ALA A 842 16.48 -30.85 28.37
C ALA A 842 16.83 -31.74 27.19
N ALA A 843 17.10 -33.02 27.44
CA ALA A 843 17.37 -33.97 26.37
C ALA A 843 16.96 -35.39 26.77
N SER A 844 16.28 -36.09 25.86
CA SER A 844 15.91 -37.50 25.95
C SER A 844 16.16 -38.18 24.60
N ASP A 845 15.68 -39.41 24.44
CA ASP A 845 15.70 -40.14 23.16
C ASP A 845 14.60 -39.65 22.20
N THR A 846 13.59 -38.93 22.70
CA THR A 846 12.42 -38.49 21.93
C THR A 846 12.31 -36.98 21.78
N ALA A 847 13.10 -36.20 22.50
CA ALA A 847 13.11 -34.75 22.42
C ALA A 847 14.44 -34.13 22.87
N ILE A 848 14.77 -32.96 22.33
CA ILE A 848 15.83 -32.09 22.83
C ILE A 848 15.35 -30.63 22.81
N VAL A 849 15.60 -29.89 23.89
CA VAL A 849 15.27 -28.48 24.03
C VAL A 849 16.56 -27.68 24.09
N LEU A 850 16.72 -26.76 23.15
CA LEU A 850 17.90 -25.94 22.99
C LEU A 850 17.53 -24.48 23.22
N GLU A 851 18.39 -23.75 23.92
CA GLU A 851 18.37 -22.30 23.93
C GLU A 851 19.35 -21.79 22.86
N CYS A 852 18.84 -20.95 21.97
CA CYS A 852 19.52 -20.50 20.77
C CYS A 852 19.66 -18.97 20.78
N VAL A 853 20.84 -18.47 20.38
CA VAL A 853 21.11 -17.05 20.14
C VAL A 853 22.12 -16.94 19.01
N LEU A 854 21.76 -16.24 17.93
CA LEU A 854 22.67 -15.92 16.83
C LEU A 854 22.56 -14.44 16.47
N PRO A 855 23.68 -13.70 16.35
CA PRO A 855 23.64 -12.29 15.95
C PRO A 855 22.95 -12.09 14.58
N PRO A 856 22.34 -10.92 14.34
CA PRO A 856 21.81 -10.59 13.03
C PRO A 856 22.93 -10.58 11.98
N ALA A 857 22.65 -11.15 10.80
CA ALA A 857 23.59 -11.18 9.69
C ALA A 857 22.85 -11.04 8.36
N THR A 858 22.87 -9.84 7.79
CA THR A 858 22.24 -9.56 6.49
C THR A 858 23.14 -10.03 5.36
N VAL A 859 22.74 -11.09 4.66
CA VAL A 859 23.47 -11.61 3.50
C VAL A 859 22.90 -11.04 2.21
N ALA A 860 23.78 -10.55 1.32
CA ALA A 860 23.41 -10.02 0.01
C ALA A 860 22.26 -9.00 0.07
N ASN A 861 22.32 -8.09 1.05
CA ASN A 861 21.32 -7.04 1.30
C ASN A 861 19.88 -7.59 1.38
N GLY A 862 19.71 -8.75 2.02
CA GLY A 862 18.39 -9.35 2.25
C GLY A 862 17.81 -10.08 1.03
N ALA A 863 18.60 -10.41 0.02
CA ALA A 863 18.14 -11.17 -1.15
C ALA A 863 17.49 -12.53 -0.77
N TYR A 864 17.81 -13.08 0.39
CA TYR A 864 17.32 -14.39 0.84
C TYR A 864 16.36 -14.31 2.04
N ALA A 865 16.03 -13.10 2.48
CA ALA A 865 15.11 -12.87 3.59
C ALA A 865 13.68 -12.60 3.07
N GLY A 866 12.69 -13.14 3.76
CA GLY A 866 11.29 -12.72 3.66
C GLY A 866 10.85 -11.99 4.92
N ARG A 867 9.59 -11.59 4.99
CA ARG A 867 9.01 -10.90 6.15
C ARG A 867 9.10 -11.72 7.43
N LEU A 868 8.89 -13.04 7.34
CA LEU A 868 8.95 -13.97 8.48
C LEU A 868 10.12 -14.96 8.42
N HIS A 869 10.89 -14.96 7.32
CA HIS A 869 12.00 -15.90 7.11
C HIS A 869 13.34 -15.17 7.04
N ASP A 870 14.14 -15.25 8.10
CA ASP A 870 15.56 -14.92 8.03
C ASP A 870 16.36 -16.21 7.75
N PRO A 871 17.10 -16.30 6.64
CA PRO A 871 17.76 -17.54 6.23
C PRO A 871 18.91 -17.94 7.15
N VAL A 872 19.54 -17.00 7.85
CA VAL A 872 20.63 -17.25 8.80
C VAL A 872 20.06 -17.73 10.13
N GLN A 873 19.00 -17.10 10.63
CA GLN A 873 18.34 -17.51 11.87
C GLN A 873 17.59 -18.85 11.69
N ALA A 874 16.89 -19.03 10.58
CA ALA A 874 16.17 -20.27 10.29
C ALA A 874 17.12 -21.47 10.14
N ASP A 875 18.39 -21.25 9.81
CA ASP A 875 19.38 -22.33 9.76
C ASP A 875 19.53 -23.00 11.13
N LEU A 876 19.42 -22.25 12.24
CA LEU A 876 19.42 -22.84 13.59
C LEU A 876 18.27 -23.81 13.82
N ILE A 877 17.09 -23.55 13.25
CA ILE A 877 15.96 -24.48 13.33
C ILE A 877 16.33 -25.78 12.61
N LEU A 878 16.92 -25.70 11.41
CA LEU A 878 17.36 -26.88 10.65
C LEU A 878 18.60 -27.56 11.24
N GLN A 879 19.38 -26.89 12.10
CA GLN A 879 20.45 -27.52 12.87
C GLN A 879 19.94 -28.44 13.98
N GLY A 880 18.72 -28.22 14.50
CA GLY A 880 18.14 -29.00 15.59
C GLY A 880 17.88 -30.48 15.24
N PRO A 881 17.06 -30.79 14.22
CA PRO A 881 16.73 -32.16 13.83
C PRO A 881 17.93 -33.09 13.62
N PRO A 882 19.04 -32.69 12.98
CA PRO A 882 20.24 -33.54 12.89
C PRO A 882 20.88 -33.88 14.24
N VAL A 883 20.72 -33.06 15.29
CA VAL A 883 21.23 -33.36 16.64
C VAL A 883 20.47 -34.52 17.25
N LEU A 884 19.13 -34.50 17.19
CA LEU A 884 18.32 -35.63 17.65
C LEU A 884 18.48 -36.84 16.71
N GLY A 885 18.55 -36.61 15.40
CA GLY A 885 18.82 -37.63 14.39
C GLY A 885 20.14 -38.36 14.61
N HIS A 886 21.21 -37.66 15.01
CA HIS A 886 22.49 -38.28 15.35
C HIS A 886 22.37 -39.26 16.53
N ARG A 887 21.54 -38.96 17.53
CA ARG A 887 21.26 -39.87 18.65
C ARG A 887 20.49 -41.11 18.21
N LEU A 888 19.53 -40.94 17.32
CA LEU A 888 18.66 -42.01 16.82
C LEU A 888 19.36 -42.94 15.81
N LEU A 889 20.14 -42.36 14.90
CA LEU A 889 20.76 -43.08 13.77
C LEU A 889 22.24 -43.43 14.03
N GLY A 890 22.85 -42.87 15.09
CA GLY A 890 24.23 -43.16 15.49
C GLY A 890 25.30 -42.56 14.58
N ALA A 891 24.95 -41.64 13.70
CA ALA A 891 25.86 -41.01 12.74
C ALA A 891 25.40 -39.58 12.40
N ALA A 892 26.31 -38.78 11.83
CA ALA A 892 25.99 -37.42 11.40
C ALA A 892 24.91 -37.42 10.30
N CYS A 893 24.03 -36.43 10.34
CA CYS A 893 22.87 -36.34 9.46
C CYS A 893 22.80 -34.96 8.78
N LEU A 894 22.17 -34.91 7.61
CA LEU A 894 21.82 -33.65 6.94
C LEU A 894 20.31 -33.58 6.66
N PRO A 895 19.69 -32.39 6.75
CA PRO A 895 18.31 -32.20 6.34
C PRO A 895 18.18 -32.31 4.82
N LEU A 896 17.17 -33.05 4.34
CA LEU A 896 16.82 -33.19 2.92
C LEU A 896 15.46 -32.57 2.56
N GLY A 897 14.68 -32.16 3.56
CA GLY A 897 13.40 -31.50 3.31
C GLY A 897 12.59 -31.27 4.58
N VAL A 898 11.48 -30.55 4.43
CA VAL A 898 10.52 -30.23 5.49
C VAL A 898 9.13 -30.41 4.92
N GLY A 899 8.29 -31.24 5.56
CA GLY A 899 6.93 -31.49 5.09
C GLY A 899 6.05 -30.24 5.19
N ARG A 900 6.15 -29.51 6.31
CA ARG A 900 5.39 -28.26 6.51
C ARG A 900 6.14 -27.26 7.36
N ILE A 901 6.09 -25.99 6.98
CA ILE A 901 6.54 -24.85 7.78
C ILE A 901 5.35 -23.93 8.03
N ASP A 902 5.13 -23.56 9.29
CA ASP A 902 4.14 -22.56 9.70
C ASP A 902 4.88 -21.37 10.31
N TYR A 903 4.65 -20.17 9.77
CA TYR A 903 5.21 -18.92 10.29
C TYR A 903 4.13 -18.16 11.08
N GLN A 904 4.42 -17.85 12.35
CA GLN A 904 3.57 -17.05 13.23
C GLN A 904 4.24 -15.73 13.64
N GLY A 905 5.57 -15.69 13.62
CA GLY A 905 6.37 -14.49 13.86
C GLY A 905 7.82 -14.65 13.39
N PRO A 906 8.56 -13.53 13.27
CA PRO A 906 9.99 -13.56 12.93
C PRO A 906 10.81 -14.15 14.08
N LEU A 907 11.98 -14.72 13.76
CA LEU A 907 12.94 -15.17 14.78
C LEU A 907 13.69 -13.96 15.37
N PRO A 908 13.90 -13.92 16.69
CA PRO A 908 14.51 -12.77 17.35
C PRO A 908 16.03 -12.80 17.17
N ALA A 909 16.54 -12.01 16.21
CA ALA A 909 17.97 -11.97 15.90
C ALA A 909 18.76 -11.30 17.02
N GLY A 910 19.82 -11.95 17.50
CA GLY A 910 20.65 -11.46 18.61
C GLY A 910 20.05 -11.66 20.01
N GLU A 911 18.84 -12.20 20.10
CA GLU A 911 18.14 -12.45 21.36
C GLU A 911 17.87 -13.96 21.58
N PRO A 912 17.71 -14.42 22.83
CA PRO A 912 17.48 -15.82 23.14
C PRO A 912 16.07 -16.28 22.79
N PHE A 913 16.00 -17.44 22.13
CA PHE A 913 14.76 -18.18 21.90
C PHE A 913 14.96 -19.68 22.19
N LEU A 914 13.86 -20.42 22.37
CA LEU A 914 13.89 -21.86 22.56
C LEU A 914 13.64 -22.58 21.24
N LEU A 915 14.39 -23.65 20.99
CA LEU A 915 14.18 -24.59 19.91
C LEU A 915 13.84 -25.96 20.51
N ILE A 916 12.61 -26.39 20.33
CA ILE A 916 12.09 -27.69 20.77
C ILE A 916 12.14 -28.63 19.56
N VAL A 917 12.95 -29.68 19.65
CA VAL A 917 13.12 -30.68 18.60
C VAL A 917 12.58 -32.01 19.12
N ASP A 918 11.51 -32.54 18.55
CA ASP A 918 10.76 -33.66 19.11
C ASP A 918 10.03 -34.49 18.05
N ASN A 919 9.14 -35.37 18.54
CA ASN A 919 8.27 -36.23 17.73
C ASN A 919 9.02 -37.07 16.66
N PRO A 920 10.14 -37.74 17.00
CA PRO A 920 10.93 -38.43 16.00
C PRO A 920 10.24 -39.69 15.47
N ARG A 921 10.34 -39.88 14.15
CA ARG A 921 9.91 -41.05 13.40
C ARG A 921 11.12 -41.61 12.66
N ALA A 922 11.83 -42.53 13.29
CA ALA A 922 13.07 -43.09 12.75
C ALA A 922 12.82 -44.19 11.71
N GLY A 923 13.51 -44.08 10.58
CA GLY A 923 13.66 -45.12 9.57
C GLY A 923 15.01 -45.83 9.70
N ARG A 924 15.49 -46.46 8.62
CA ARG A 924 16.74 -47.24 8.64
C ARG A 924 17.98 -46.36 8.45
N VAL A 925 17.88 -45.35 7.59
CA VAL A 925 18.98 -44.44 7.22
C VAL A 925 18.54 -42.97 7.29
N ASP A 926 17.32 -42.75 7.74
CA ASP A 926 16.62 -41.49 7.75
C ASP A 926 15.75 -41.38 9.00
N ALA A 927 15.35 -40.16 9.37
CA ALA A 927 14.35 -39.89 10.39
C ALA A 927 13.54 -38.65 10.03
N ARG A 928 12.27 -38.61 10.41
CA ARG A 928 11.46 -37.39 10.39
C ARG A 928 11.32 -36.85 11.80
N ILE A 929 11.54 -35.56 11.99
CA ILE A 929 11.64 -34.93 13.30
C ILE A 929 10.99 -33.54 13.20
N ASP A 930 10.25 -33.12 14.21
CA ASP A 930 9.66 -31.79 14.24
C ASP A 930 10.60 -30.82 14.98
N ALA A 931 10.59 -29.55 14.58
CA ALA A 931 11.35 -28.48 15.21
C ALA A 931 10.48 -27.23 15.37
N THR A 932 10.25 -26.79 16.60
CA THR A 932 9.44 -25.61 16.93
C THR A 932 10.29 -24.56 17.63
N ALA A 933 10.35 -23.36 17.07
CA ALA A 933 10.97 -22.20 17.68
C ALA A 933 9.94 -21.38 18.47
N THR A 934 10.27 -21.03 19.71
CA THR A 934 9.40 -20.24 20.59
C THR A 934 10.19 -19.13 21.29
N LEU A 935 9.52 -18.06 21.69
CA LEU A 935 10.05 -17.16 22.71
C LEU A 935 10.25 -17.92 24.03
N LEU A 936 10.99 -17.32 24.97
CA LEU A 936 11.25 -17.92 26.27
C LEU A 936 9.98 -18.12 27.12
N ASP A 937 8.91 -17.38 26.83
CA ASP A 937 7.60 -17.50 27.48
C ASP A 937 6.71 -18.61 26.88
N GLY A 938 7.18 -19.30 25.84
CA GLY A 938 6.47 -20.39 25.16
C GLY A 938 5.63 -19.96 23.96
N THR A 939 5.61 -18.66 23.62
CA THR A 939 4.96 -18.15 22.40
C THR A 939 5.62 -18.75 21.17
N VAL A 940 4.87 -19.47 20.34
CA VAL A 940 5.39 -20.08 19.11
C VAL A 940 5.66 -19.01 18.06
N LEU A 941 6.83 -19.10 17.44
CA LEU A 941 7.24 -18.22 16.35
C LEU A 941 7.16 -18.96 15.02
N GLN A 942 7.76 -20.15 14.95
CA GLN A 942 7.86 -20.95 13.73
C GLN A 942 7.84 -22.43 14.05
N ARG A 943 7.18 -23.22 13.21
CA ARG A 943 7.16 -24.69 13.33
C ARG A 943 7.54 -25.35 12.02
N PHE A 944 8.55 -26.21 12.06
CA PHE A 944 9.04 -27.02 10.96
C PHE A 944 8.67 -28.47 11.27
N SER A 945 7.61 -28.97 10.63
CA SER A 945 7.09 -30.33 10.83
C SER A 945 7.66 -31.28 9.79
N ASP A 946 7.90 -32.53 10.18
CA ASP A 946 8.44 -33.57 9.30
C ASP A 946 9.77 -33.19 8.64
N VAL A 947 10.71 -32.61 9.39
CA VAL A 947 12.08 -32.38 8.89
C VAL A 947 12.74 -33.74 8.65
N THR A 948 12.99 -34.05 7.39
CA THR A 948 13.62 -35.31 6.99
C THR A 948 15.14 -35.16 7.08
N VAL A 949 15.77 -35.93 7.96
CA VAL A 949 17.23 -36.00 8.09
C VAL A 949 17.73 -37.36 7.62
N VAL A 950 18.86 -37.37 6.90
CA VAL A 950 19.45 -38.59 6.33
C VAL A 950 20.91 -38.70 6.69
N THR A 951 21.38 -39.93 6.92
CA THR A 951 22.79 -40.24 7.17
C THR A 951 23.41 -41.06 6.03
N THR A 952 24.72 -40.87 5.80
CA THR A 952 25.54 -41.65 4.87
C THR A 952 26.84 -42.07 5.57
N PRO A 953 27.49 -43.17 5.13
CA PRO A 953 28.67 -43.71 5.84
C PRO A 953 29.84 -42.73 6.03
N ASP A 954 29.96 -41.73 5.15
CA ASP A 954 31.05 -40.77 5.08
C ASP A 954 30.77 -39.42 5.78
N LEU A 955 29.51 -39.13 6.16
CA LEU A 955 29.12 -37.82 6.69
C LEU A 955 29.82 -37.47 8.01
N THR A 956 29.94 -38.42 8.93
CA THR A 956 30.58 -38.20 10.24
C THR A 956 32.03 -37.76 10.09
N GLU A 957 32.78 -38.33 9.14
CA GLU A 957 34.18 -37.93 8.92
C GLU A 957 34.28 -36.58 8.21
N LYS A 958 33.34 -36.26 7.32
CA LYS A 958 33.24 -34.92 6.73
C LYS A 958 33.00 -33.85 7.79
N PHE A 959 32.08 -34.08 8.74
CA PHE A 959 31.81 -33.11 9.81
C PHE A 959 33.04 -32.93 10.71
N ARG A 960 33.71 -34.01 11.11
CA ARG A 960 34.99 -33.94 11.85
C ARG A 960 36.07 -33.18 11.09
N THR A 961 36.12 -33.33 9.76
CA THR A 961 37.03 -32.56 8.91
C THR A 961 36.72 -31.08 8.95
N SER A 962 35.44 -30.68 8.85
CA SER A 962 35.03 -29.29 9.04
C SER A 962 35.49 -28.75 10.39
N VAL A 963 35.21 -29.47 11.48
CA VAL A 963 35.57 -29.08 12.85
C VAL A 963 37.08 -28.83 12.98
N ARG A 964 37.92 -29.75 12.49
CA ARG A 964 39.37 -29.59 12.53
C ARG A 964 39.85 -28.33 11.81
N GLN A 965 39.19 -27.93 10.71
CA GLN A 965 39.61 -26.77 9.90
C GLN A 965 39.33 -25.42 10.55
N TRP A 966 38.24 -25.28 11.31
CA TRP A 966 37.93 -24.00 11.96
C TRP A 966 38.42 -23.94 13.41
N MET A 967 38.86 -25.07 13.99
CA MET A 967 39.63 -25.09 15.24
C MET A 967 41.12 -24.80 15.05
N SER A 968 41.66 -25.05 13.86
CA SER A 968 43.03 -24.68 13.46
C SER A 968 43.11 -23.24 13.03
#